data_AF-A0A212L602-F1
#
_entry.id   AF-A0A212L602-F1
#
_cell.length_a   1.000
_cell.length_b   1.000
_cell.length_c   1.000
_cell.angle_alpha   90.00
_cell.angle_beta   90.00
_cell.angle_gamma   90.00
#
_symmetry.space_group_name_H-M   'P 1'
#
loop_
_entity.id
_entity.type
_entity.pdbx_description
1 polymer ?
#
loop_
_entity_poly.entity_id
_entity_poly.type
_entity_poly.pdbx_seq_one_letter_code
_entity_poly.pdbx_strand_id
1 'polypeptide(L)'
;MNFIADLHIHSRFSRATSKALNARHLAAWARCKGISVLGTGDFTHPQWRAELGEQLALDEASGLYRLKGEPEQLDVMAGGAMRDGDAQGPLFMLQTEISSIYKRHGKVRKVHNLIFMRTLEDAAKLSQRLEQIGNLHSDGRPILGLDSRDLLEIMLECAEDAVMIPAHVWTPWFALFGSKSGFDRLTDCYGDLSEHIFALETGLSSDPDMNRLVSQLDGYALVSNSDAHSGANLGREANLFDGRPSYAGMFAALRAAARRQPQDGLDCRFLGTMEFYPDEGKYHLDGHRACNVVLEPRESRALGNICPVCGKPLTVGVLHRVWELADREEPARLTLEPEARPLIPLAEVVGEIVGAGVTSRKVQERYGKLLRELGPELDILCRMPEAEVRAHWEPLGEAVSRMRRGQVFRQGGYDGEYGVVRVFTPEELADIRGAGRGSLPGLKPGRPRKASGADAAADTAADVKVRQKKASSVSMLDLMKERPSRSPAKLDEKQPPQPTSVSFSSEQQAALTAGPGPVLVQAGPGAGKTRVLIGRMQHLLDQGIPSHKLLAVTFTRRAANEMRQRLAVALPHMRDLPCCDTMHGIAWGRMRAAMQSQGRECMLLGDDAAQQLFRAANPQLAARQASELWRQLTLARECQRSLDDPSVAQAAAQYARRKSERPGLLYVDYADLLDWWLEHVAAMPPDQLPQHVLVDEVQDLSPVQLAIIRRLLPGDGKGFFGIGDPDQAIYGFRGVSGQSEGSLRAVWPELSVLCLGRSFRSSQDVLNMARSLLHHKGQCGPLTAARQLSAQLRLFSSPDQQAELRWITRRVQALLGATAHTLLDQHLSSAEAHELDGTLAPGDIAVLVRLRAQIAPLRAALEQAGIPCAAPAEDAFWQDAACARLLAMAATHCGFDPLAQSLAGADGQHDAPANAGAGAVATAATASTGTAGMAGLPLLPATPFVAGSSLPAPEALEPWLKQQSWAGDPLVAGRAWRELKRIWKTLGNWPDFLAHLGWLQEAELVRGKAEHVQIMTMHASKGLEFQAVFLPGLEDGLLPLRKDRLFGAGSNGNAASDGQTRSAPSAPTAQQSDEDEERRLLYVALTRAARALFVSHSARRTLYGKSLALPPSPFLEQIRQFCRQSALAVHKETQARPLSLLPEPDGK
;
A
#
# COMPACT_ATOMS: atom_id res chain seq x y z
N MET A 1 44.77 7.86 3.54
CA MET A 1 44.21 9.18 3.91
C MET A 1 42.84 8.91 4.48
N ASN A 2 42.58 9.29 5.74
CA ASN A 2 41.30 9.03 6.38
C ASN A 2 40.25 10.03 5.89
N PHE A 3 39.06 9.56 5.55
CA PHE A 3 37.94 10.39 5.13
C PHE A 3 36.63 9.96 5.79
N ILE A 4 35.67 10.88 5.84
CA ILE A 4 34.38 10.69 6.50
C ILE A 4 33.28 10.70 5.45
N ALA A 5 32.34 9.77 5.56
CA ALA A 5 31.20 9.66 4.66
C ALA A 5 29.87 9.65 5.44
N ASP A 6 28.95 10.53 5.06
CA ASP A 6 27.57 10.55 5.57
C ASP A 6 26.62 10.30 4.41
N LEU A 7 26.04 9.09 4.37
CA LEU A 7 25.42 8.51 3.18
C LEU A 7 23.90 8.47 3.25
N HIS A 8 23.26 8.98 4.30
CA HIS A 8 21.80 9.07 4.41
C HIS A 8 21.37 10.50 4.70
N ILE A 9 20.93 11.18 3.64
CA ILE A 9 20.55 12.59 3.68
C ILE A 9 19.21 12.74 2.95
N HIS A 10 18.43 13.74 3.33
CA HIS A 10 17.22 14.12 2.61
C HIS A 10 17.40 15.45 1.86
N SER A 11 16.73 15.56 0.72
CA SER A 11 16.69 16.79 -0.08
C SER A 11 15.64 17.77 0.46
N ARG A 12 15.60 18.97 -0.10
CA ARG A 12 14.52 19.96 0.13
C ARG A 12 13.13 19.51 -0.35
N PHE A 13 13.05 18.44 -1.15
CA PHE A 13 11.78 17.86 -1.61
C PHE A 13 11.26 16.76 -0.68
N SER A 14 12.05 16.36 0.32
CA SER A 14 11.52 15.58 1.43
C SER A 14 10.65 16.43 2.35
N ARG A 15 9.61 15.84 2.95
CA ARG A 15 8.77 16.55 3.92
C ARG A 15 9.55 16.76 5.22
N ALA A 16 9.23 17.86 5.91
CA ALA A 16 9.86 18.24 7.18
C ALA A 16 11.39 18.45 7.11
N THR A 17 11.94 18.76 5.93
CA THR A 17 13.34 19.17 5.76
C THR A 17 13.48 20.67 5.56
N SER A 18 14.70 21.18 5.72
CA SER A 18 15.00 22.57 5.39
C SER A 18 14.91 22.81 3.89
N LYS A 19 14.20 23.88 3.50
CA LYS A 19 14.12 24.35 2.09
C LYS A 19 15.48 24.74 1.50
N ALA A 20 16.48 24.98 2.37
CA ALA A 20 17.83 25.33 1.97
C ALA A 20 18.65 24.11 1.50
N LEU A 21 18.21 22.86 1.70
CA LEU A 21 18.96 21.64 1.34
C LEU A 21 19.05 21.42 -0.18
N ASN A 22 19.90 22.22 -0.83
CA ASN A 22 20.40 22.03 -2.18
C ASN A 22 21.88 21.58 -2.15
N ALA A 23 22.45 21.22 -3.30
CA ALA A 23 23.82 20.66 -3.35
C ALA A 23 24.89 21.66 -2.88
N ARG A 24 24.73 22.97 -3.16
CA ARG A 24 25.65 24.01 -2.69
C ARG A 24 25.58 24.19 -1.17
N HIS A 25 24.38 24.12 -0.60
CA HIS A 25 24.16 24.21 0.84
C HIS A 25 24.73 23.00 1.57
N LEU A 26 24.49 21.79 1.03
CA LEU A 26 25.07 20.54 1.54
C LEU A 26 26.60 20.60 1.49
N ALA A 27 27.19 21.06 0.38
CA ALA A 27 28.63 21.21 0.26
C ALA A 27 29.21 22.18 1.31
N ALA A 28 28.53 23.30 1.56
CA ALA A 28 28.97 24.29 2.54
C ALA A 28 28.97 23.73 3.97
N TRP A 29 27.92 23.00 4.34
CA TRP A 29 27.86 22.33 5.64
C TRP A 29 28.85 21.17 5.74
N ALA A 30 29.05 20.38 4.68
CA ALA A 30 30.08 19.33 4.65
C ALA A 30 31.45 19.87 5.00
N ARG A 31 31.81 21.04 4.45
CA ARG A 31 33.08 21.72 4.77
C ARG A 31 33.15 22.10 6.25
N CYS A 32 32.06 22.65 6.82
CA CYS A 32 32.01 22.99 8.24
C CYS A 32 32.12 21.75 9.14
N LYS A 33 31.53 20.64 8.70
CA LYS A 33 31.53 19.37 9.43
C LYS A 33 32.82 18.58 9.26
N GLY A 34 33.51 18.70 8.14
CA GLY A 34 34.67 17.86 7.78
C GLY A 34 34.28 16.56 7.09
N ILE A 35 33.14 16.55 6.39
CA ILE A 35 32.64 15.37 5.66
C ILE A 35 33.18 15.41 4.23
N SER A 36 33.78 14.30 3.80
CA SER A 36 34.45 14.19 2.50
C SER A 36 33.55 13.60 1.42
N VAL A 37 32.61 12.71 1.79
CA VAL A 37 31.62 12.10 0.89
C VAL A 37 30.21 12.23 1.47
N LEU A 38 29.26 12.72 0.68
CA LEU A 38 27.88 12.92 1.08
C LEU A 38 26.91 12.16 0.17
N GLY A 39 25.86 11.58 0.73
CA GLY A 39 24.65 11.25 -0.03
C GLY A 39 23.99 12.50 -0.62
N THR A 40 23.33 12.38 -1.77
CA THR A 40 22.54 13.49 -2.33
C THR A 40 21.13 13.61 -1.76
N GLY A 41 20.59 12.50 -1.22
CA GLY A 41 19.17 12.35 -0.90
C GLY A 41 18.24 12.32 -2.12
N ASP A 42 17.11 11.64 -1.97
CA ASP A 42 15.89 11.69 -2.81
C ASP A 42 16.07 11.75 -4.35
N PHE A 43 17.10 11.13 -4.95
CA PHE A 43 17.34 11.25 -6.41
C PHE A 43 16.15 10.81 -7.30
N THR A 44 15.20 10.07 -6.73
CA THR A 44 13.98 9.65 -7.42
C THR A 44 13.05 10.82 -7.74
N HIS A 45 13.12 11.92 -6.98
CA HIS A 45 12.31 13.10 -7.25
C HIS A 45 12.79 13.81 -8.53
N PRO A 46 11.94 13.98 -9.55
CA PRO A 46 12.39 14.40 -10.88
C PRO A 46 12.94 15.83 -10.92
N GLN A 47 12.36 16.76 -10.15
CA GLN A 47 12.90 18.12 -10.06
C GLN A 47 14.26 18.13 -9.36
N TRP A 48 14.43 17.29 -8.33
CA TRP A 48 15.70 17.19 -7.62
C TRP A 48 16.78 16.57 -8.49
N ARG A 49 16.46 15.50 -9.22
CA ARG A 49 17.37 14.86 -10.17
C ARG A 49 17.83 15.82 -11.27
N ALA A 50 16.94 16.67 -11.77
CA ALA A 50 17.31 17.73 -12.70
C ALA A 50 18.31 18.73 -12.08
N GLU A 51 18.04 19.19 -10.85
CA GLU A 51 18.97 20.07 -10.12
C GLU A 51 20.33 19.42 -9.85
N LEU A 52 20.36 18.13 -9.53
CA LEU A 52 21.60 17.37 -9.38
C LEU A 52 22.38 17.33 -10.71
N GLY A 53 21.70 17.09 -11.84
CA GLY A 53 22.33 17.13 -13.17
C GLY A 53 22.91 18.51 -13.53
N GLU A 54 22.24 19.57 -13.12
CA GLU A 54 22.72 20.95 -13.30
C GLU A 54 23.92 21.24 -12.39
N GLN A 55 23.84 20.90 -11.11
CA GLN A 55 24.80 21.34 -10.09
C GLN A 55 25.98 20.39 -9.87
N LEU A 56 25.90 19.13 -10.32
CA LEU A 56 26.94 18.13 -10.10
C LEU A 56 27.57 17.64 -11.40
N ALA A 57 28.87 17.33 -11.36
CA ALA A 57 29.63 16.72 -12.45
C ALA A 57 30.23 15.39 -11.98
N LEU A 58 30.10 14.33 -12.79
CA LEU A 58 30.69 13.02 -12.49
C LEU A 58 32.22 13.11 -12.58
N ASP A 59 32.91 12.65 -11.55
CA ASP A 59 34.35 12.43 -11.52
C ASP A 59 34.61 10.95 -11.84
N GLU A 60 34.86 10.67 -13.12
CA GLU A 60 35.04 9.30 -13.67
C GLU A 60 36.09 8.48 -12.89
N ALA A 61 37.11 9.14 -12.33
CA ALA A 61 38.16 8.46 -11.57
C ALA A 61 37.68 7.91 -10.21
N SER A 62 36.70 8.56 -9.58
CA SER A 62 36.12 8.12 -8.31
C SER A 62 34.76 7.44 -8.48
N GLY A 63 34.07 7.66 -9.60
CA GLY A 63 32.67 7.26 -9.77
C GLY A 63 31.72 8.03 -8.83
N LEU A 64 32.17 9.17 -8.32
CA LEU A 64 31.42 10.07 -7.44
C LEU A 64 31.26 11.44 -8.12
N TYR A 65 30.46 12.32 -7.55
CA TYR A 65 30.13 13.61 -8.12
C TYR A 65 30.81 14.78 -7.42
N ARG A 66 31.18 15.82 -8.17
CA ARG A 66 31.71 17.09 -7.66
C ARG A 66 30.72 18.23 -7.91
N LEU A 67 30.69 19.20 -7.00
CA LEU A 67 29.90 20.41 -7.16
C LEU A 67 30.44 21.27 -8.32
N LYS A 68 29.55 21.77 -9.17
CA LYS A 68 29.86 22.76 -10.20
C LYS A 68 29.81 24.18 -9.59
N GLY A 69 30.99 24.77 -9.43
CA GLY A 69 31.17 26.11 -8.86
C GLY A 69 31.19 26.11 -7.33
N GLU A 70 31.06 27.28 -6.73
CA GLU A 70 31.31 27.47 -5.28
C GLU A 70 30.13 27.03 -4.38
N PRO A 71 30.42 26.50 -3.18
CA PRO A 71 29.42 26.28 -2.13
C PRO A 71 28.72 27.57 -1.70
N GLU A 72 27.56 27.43 -1.04
CA GLU A 72 26.85 28.56 -0.44
C GLU A 72 27.62 29.15 0.75
N GLN A 73 27.47 30.44 1.02
CA GLN A 73 28.03 31.07 2.22
C GLN A 73 27.06 30.90 3.40
N LEU A 74 27.54 30.29 4.49
CA LEU A 74 26.74 30.07 5.70
C LEU A 74 26.90 31.19 6.72
N ASP A 75 25.81 31.59 7.39
CA ASP A 75 25.81 32.62 8.43
C ASP A 75 26.73 32.28 9.61
N VAL A 76 26.86 31.00 9.96
CA VAL A 76 27.77 30.53 11.03
C VAL A 76 29.25 30.85 10.72
N MET A 77 29.55 31.03 9.44
CA MET A 77 30.87 31.41 8.93
C MET A 77 30.97 32.91 8.59
N ALA A 78 30.01 33.74 9.01
CA ALA A 78 30.12 35.19 8.87
C ALA A 78 31.35 35.71 9.64
N GLY A 79 32.26 36.41 8.93
CA GLY A 79 33.46 37.02 9.53
C GLY A 79 34.80 36.34 9.21
N GLY A 80 34.85 35.32 8.34
CA GLY A 80 36.10 34.76 7.80
C GLY A 80 35.96 33.32 7.29
N ALA A 81 36.85 32.89 6.38
CA ALA A 81 36.91 31.51 5.89
C ALA A 81 37.50 30.57 6.95
N MET A 82 37.24 29.25 6.83
CA MET A 82 38.02 28.25 7.59
C MET A 82 39.50 28.31 7.16
N ARG A 83 40.39 27.89 8.07
CA ARG A 83 41.79 27.61 7.71
C ARG A 83 41.82 26.65 6.51
N ASP A 84 42.67 26.94 5.53
CA ASP A 84 42.82 26.11 4.33
C ASP A 84 43.17 24.67 4.71
N GLY A 85 42.25 23.75 4.44
CA GLY A 85 42.39 22.31 4.57
C GLY A 85 41.61 21.66 3.42
N ASP A 86 42.35 21.01 2.53
CA ASP A 86 41.98 20.45 1.23
C ASP A 86 41.18 21.36 0.27
N ALA A 87 41.86 21.80 -0.81
CA ALA A 87 41.31 22.64 -1.88
C ALA A 87 40.20 21.97 -2.71
N GLN A 88 39.93 20.68 -2.48
CA GLN A 88 38.89 19.93 -3.19
C GLN A 88 37.69 19.73 -2.26
N GLY A 89 36.57 20.39 -2.57
CA GLY A 89 35.31 20.25 -1.82
C GLY A 89 34.76 18.81 -1.78
N PRO A 90 33.65 18.57 -1.06
CA PRO A 90 33.11 17.23 -0.83
C PRO A 90 32.69 16.56 -2.13
N LEU A 91 32.77 15.23 -2.13
CA LEU A 91 32.21 14.37 -3.17
C LEU A 91 30.78 13.98 -2.83
N PHE A 92 29.97 13.73 -3.85
CA PHE A 92 28.57 13.35 -3.73
C PHE A 92 28.34 11.95 -4.29
N MET A 93 27.53 11.16 -3.60
CA MET A 93 27.05 9.84 -4.02
C MET A 93 25.55 9.93 -4.20
N LEU A 94 25.04 9.49 -5.36
CA LEU A 94 23.59 9.52 -5.59
C LEU A 94 22.92 8.54 -4.65
N GLN A 95 22.09 9.06 -3.77
CA GLN A 95 21.35 8.30 -2.76
C GLN A 95 19.87 8.69 -2.73
N THR A 96 18.99 7.72 -2.49
CA THR A 96 17.58 7.92 -2.18
C THR A 96 17.15 6.95 -1.08
N GLU A 97 16.08 7.28 -0.36
CA GLU A 97 15.41 6.36 0.57
C GLU A 97 14.00 6.06 0.04
N ILE A 98 13.62 4.79 0.01
CA ILE A 98 12.29 4.35 -0.41
C ILE A 98 11.60 3.62 0.74
N SER A 99 10.37 4.02 1.06
CA SER A 99 9.52 3.36 2.04
C SER A 99 8.65 2.30 1.37
N SER A 100 8.98 1.03 1.57
CA SER A 100 8.17 -0.12 1.13
C SER A 100 7.13 -0.48 2.19
N ILE A 101 5.83 -0.34 1.87
CA ILE A 101 4.71 -0.70 2.73
C ILE A 101 3.81 -1.75 2.06
N TYR A 102 3.88 -2.98 2.52
CA TYR A 102 3.24 -4.13 1.87
C TYR A 102 2.89 -5.23 2.89
N LYS A 103 2.05 -6.19 2.54
CA LYS A 103 1.80 -7.36 3.38
C LYS A 103 2.69 -8.52 2.97
N ARG A 104 3.30 -9.16 3.97
CA ARG A 104 4.02 -10.42 3.78
C ARG A 104 3.87 -11.28 5.02
N HIS A 105 3.62 -12.58 4.81
CA HIS A 105 3.36 -13.55 5.89
C HIS A 105 2.23 -13.11 6.85
N GLY A 106 1.17 -12.50 6.31
CA GLY A 106 -0.01 -12.08 7.08
C GLY A 106 0.19 -10.84 7.97
N LYS A 107 1.34 -10.15 7.89
CA LYS A 107 1.62 -8.91 8.60
C LYS A 107 1.92 -7.77 7.62
N VAL A 108 1.56 -6.55 7.99
CA VAL A 108 2.00 -5.33 7.29
C VAL A 108 3.47 -5.10 7.62
N ARG A 109 4.29 -4.97 6.58
CA ARG A 109 5.72 -4.71 6.61
C ARG A 109 5.97 -3.27 6.20
N LYS A 110 6.88 -2.62 6.91
CA LYS A 110 7.32 -1.24 6.66
C LYS A 110 8.82 -1.23 6.76
N VAL A 111 9.46 -1.21 5.61
CA VAL A 111 10.91 -1.31 5.49
C VAL A 111 11.37 -0.13 4.67
N HIS A 112 12.36 0.58 5.19
CA HIS A 112 12.99 1.66 4.48
C HIS A 112 14.30 1.15 3.89
N ASN A 113 14.54 1.50 2.63
CA ASN A 113 15.68 1.01 1.87
C ASN A 113 16.44 2.21 1.31
N LEU A 114 17.73 2.32 1.66
CA LEU A 114 18.66 3.21 0.99
C LEU A 114 19.11 2.56 -0.30
N ILE A 115 19.04 3.32 -1.39
CA ILE A 115 19.55 2.90 -2.70
C ILE A 115 20.62 3.89 -3.12
N PHE A 116 21.74 3.34 -3.57
CA PHE A 116 22.90 4.07 -4.05
C PHE A 116 23.13 3.77 -5.53
N MET A 117 23.22 4.81 -6.34
CA MET A 117 23.45 4.72 -7.78
C MET A 117 24.78 5.38 -8.15
N ARG A 118 25.49 4.79 -9.11
CA ARG A 118 26.74 5.37 -9.62
C ARG A 118 26.47 6.53 -10.58
N THR A 119 25.46 6.42 -11.44
CA THR A 119 25.18 7.44 -12.48
C THR A 119 23.76 8.00 -12.39
N LEU A 120 23.60 9.26 -12.83
CA LEU A 120 22.28 9.91 -12.97
C LEU A 120 21.41 9.24 -14.03
N GLU A 121 22.02 8.57 -15.02
CA GLU A 121 21.31 7.80 -16.03
C GLU A 121 20.63 6.58 -15.41
N ASP A 122 21.35 5.84 -14.57
CA ASP A 122 20.81 4.66 -13.88
C ASP A 122 19.78 5.06 -12.84
N ALA A 123 20.01 6.17 -12.13
CA ALA A 123 19.00 6.78 -11.27
C ALA A 123 17.71 7.15 -12.04
N ALA A 124 17.83 7.62 -13.29
CA ALA A 124 16.68 7.93 -14.14
C ALA A 124 15.96 6.66 -14.62
N LYS A 125 16.70 5.60 -15.00
CA LYS A 125 16.13 4.29 -15.38
C LYS A 125 15.30 3.70 -14.23
N LEU A 126 15.87 3.66 -13.02
CA LEU A 126 15.16 3.18 -11.84
C LEU A 126 13.92 4.05 -11.56
N SER A 127 14.05 5.37 -11.61
CA SER A 127 12.92 6.28 -11.37
C SER A 127 11.78 6.04 -12.37
N GLN A 128 12.09 5.86 -13.65
CA GLN A 128 11.10 5.58 -14.69
C GLN A 128 10.34 4.26 -14.44
N ARG A 129 11.04 3.22 -13.96
CA ARG A 129 10.42 1.96 -13.54
C ARG A 129 9.51 2.14 -12.33
N LEU A 130 9.99 2.83 -11.29
CA LEU A 130 9.23 3.02 -10.05
C LEU A 130 8.03 3.98 -10.21
N GLU A 131 8.07 4.94 -11.14
CA GLU A 131 6.93 5.80 -11.51
C GLU A 131 5.75 4.99 -12.07
N GLN A 132 6.00 3.78 -12.58
CA GLN A 132 4.92 2.88 -12.97
C GLN A 132 4.16 2.34 -11.75
N ILE A 133 4.79 2.27 -10.58
CA ILE A 133 4.25 1.60 -9.40
C ILE A 133 3.56 2.58 -8.45
N GLY A 134 4.22 3.71 -8.21
CA GLY A 134 3.78 4.72 -7.26
C GLY A 134 4.20 6.13 -7.67
N ASN A 135 3.78 7.13 -6.90
CA ASN A 135 4.10 8.51 -7.22
C ASN A 135 5.47 8.92 -6.67
N LEU A 136 6.38 9.34 -7.55
CA LEU A 136 7.69 9.89 -7.19
C LEU A 136 7.76 11.43 -7.29
N HIS A 137 6.71 12.09 -7.79
CA HIS A 137 6.64 13.54 -8.02
C HIS A 137 6.13 14.33 -6.81
N SER A 138 5.59 13.66 -5.81
CA SER A 138 5.09 14.32 -4.60
C SER A 138 6.22 14.53 -3.61
N ASP A 139 6.28 15.71 -3.00
CA ASP A 139 7.19 15.98 -1.88
C ASP A 139 7.02 14.95 -0.76
N GLY A 140 8.15 14.44 -0.28
CA GLY A 140 8.26 13.38 0.70
C GLY A 140 9.08 12.19 0.20
N ARG A 141 9.45 11.32 1.14
CA ARG A 141 9.98 9.99 0.82
C ARG A 141 8.95 9.19 0.03
N PRO A 142 9.30 8.63 -1.13
CA PRO A 142 8.40 7.78 -1.91
C PRO A 142 7.85 6.62 -1.06
N ILE A 143 6.53 6.44 -1.11
CA ILE A 143 5.84 5.30 -0.50
C ILE A 143 5.39 4.37 -1.60
N LEU A 144 5.99 3.18 -1.65
CA LEU A 144 5.64 2.15 -2.61
C LEU A 144 4.94 0.99 -1.90
N GLY A 145 3.84 0.51 -2.49
CA GLY A 145 3.17 -0.72 -2.06
C GLY A 145 3.93 -2.01 -2.41
N LEU A 146 5.24 -1.91 -2.64
CA LEU A 146 6.07 -2.94 -3.25
C LEU A 146 6.89 -3.67 -2.19
N ASP A 147 6.99 -4.99 -2.32
CA ASP A 147 7.87 -5.82 -1.50
C ASP A 147 9.34 -5.37 -1.64
N SER A 148 10.10 -5.38 -0.54
CA SER A 148 11.51 -4.98 -0.56
C SER A 148 12.38 -5.92 -1.39
N ARG A 149 12.03 -7.20 -1.49
CA ARG A 149 12.67 -8.15 -2.41
C ARG A 149 12.43 -7.75 -3.87
N ASP A 150 11.22 -7.38 -4.23
CA ASP A 150 10.89 -6.95 -5.60
C ASP A 150 11.51 -5.59 -5.94
N LEU A 151 11.61 -4.67 -4.95
CA LEU A 151 12.35 -3.43 -5.12
C LEU A 151 13.83 -3.69 -5.43
N LEU A 152 14.43 -4.66 -4.73
CA LEU A 152 15.82 -5.06 -4.94
C LEU A 152 16.02 -5.70 -6.33
N GLU A 153 15.11 -6.57 -6.76
CA GLU A 153 15.11 -7.14 -8.12
C GLU A 153 15.08 -6.04 -9.19
N ILE A 154 14.10 -5.12 -9.12
CA ILE A 154 13.96 -4.00 -10.07
C ILE A 154 15.21 -3.11 -10.08
N MET A 155 15.81 -2.87 -8.91
CA MET A 155 17.04 -2.09 -8.80
C MET A 155 18.19 -2.77 -9.55
N LEU A 156 18.42 -4.06 -9.30
CA LEU A 156 19.49 -4.84 -9.91
C LEU A 156 19.31 -5.00 -11.43
N GLU A 157 18.07 -5.12 -11.90
CA GLU A 157 17.74 -5.11 -13.33
C GLU A 157 18.06 -3.77 -14.01
N CYS A 158 17.87 -2.65 -13.29
CA CYS A 158 18.18 -1.32 -13.80
C CYS A 158 19.68 -1.01 -13.81
N ALA A 159 20.39 -1.44 -12.76
CA ALA A 159 21.81 -1.24 -12.58
C ALA A 159 22.41 -2.32 -11.68
N GLU A 160 23.26 -3.17 -12.26
CA GLU A 160 23.89 -4.31 -11.57
C GLU A 160 24.86 -3.88 -10.46
N ASP A 161 25.50 -2.72 -10.61
CA ASP A 161 26.44 -2.15 -9.63
C ASP A 161 25.74 -1.32 -8.54
N ALA A 162 24.42 -1.14 -8.61
CA ALA A 162 23.65 -0.44 -7.58
C ALA A 162 23.68 -1.19 -6.24
N VAL A 163 23.66 -0.44 -5.15
CA VAL A 163 23.70 -0.99 -3.80
C VAL A 163 22.44 -0.61 -3.03
N MET A 164 21.87 -1.60 -2.35
CA MET A 164 20.79 -1.40 -1.38
C MET A 164 21.30 -1.65 0.03
N ILE A 165 21.01 -0.72 0.95
CA ILE A 165 21.25 -0.88 2.39
C ILE A 165 19.90 -0.67 3.10
N PRO A 166 19.41 -1.66 3.87
CA PRO A 166 18.23 -1.45 4.72
C PRO A 166 18.51 -0.30 5.71
N ALA A 167 17.65 0.71 5.69
CA ALA A 167 17.81 1.95 6.44
C ALA A 167 17.34 1.77 7.89
N HIS A 168 18.00 2.44 8.84
CA HIS A 168 17.68 2.48 10.29
C HIS A 168 16.94 1.22 10.76
N VAL A 169 17.62 0.07 10.68
CA VAL A 169 16.98 -1.26 10.78
C VAL A 169 16.24 -1.49 12.10
N TRP A 170 16.53 -0.65 13.09
CA TRP A 170 15.81 -0.51 14.34
C TRP A 170 15.08 0.83 14.43
N THR A 171 13.76 0.76 14.53
CA THR A 171 12.94 1.85 15.08
C THR A 171 11.94 1.25 16.05
N PRO A 172 11.26 2.05 16.90
CA PRO A 172 10.42 1.52 17.96
C PRO A 172 9.35 0.56 17.45
N TRP A 173 8.79 0.80 16.25
CA TRP A 173 7.69 0.02 15.69
C TRP A 173 7.87 -0.40 14.24
N PHE A 174 8.43 0.46 13.38
CA PHE A 174 8.36 0.33 11.92
C PHE A 174 9.74 0.43 11.27
N ALA A 175 10.40 -0.71 11.12
CA ALA A 175 11.68 -0.86 10.44
C ALA A 175 11.83 -2.33 10.02
N LEU A 176 12.99 -2.69 9.45
CA LEU A 176 13.32 -4.09 9.16
C LEU A 176 13.13 -4.99 10.38
N PHE A 177 13.58 -4.57 11.57
CA PHE A 177 13.45 -5.33 12.84
C PHE A 177 12.51 -4.68 13.87
N GLY A 178 11.74 -3.65 13.48
CA GLY A 178 10.84 -2.92 14.39
C GLY A 178 9.78 -3.81 15.06
N SER A 179 9.35 -3.47 16.28
CA SER A 179 8.52 -4.37 17.11
C SER A 179 7.10 -4.65 16.59
N LYS A 180 6.55 -3.82 15.70
CA LYS A 180 5.19 -4.00 15.14
C LYS A 180 5.18 -4.60 13.74
N SER A 181 6.03 -4.08 12.83
CA SER A 181 6.06 -4.50 11.43
C SER A 181 7.30 -5.28 11.02
N GLY A 182 8.30 -5.38 11.90
CA GLY A 182 9.61 -5.94 11.58
C GLY A 182 9.61 -7.46 11.42
N PHE A 183 10.55 -7.93 10.62
CA PHE A 183 10.91 -9.33 10.49
C PHE A 183 11.75 -9.77 11.70
N ASP A 184 11.84 -11.08 11.90
CA ASP A 184 12.76 -11.65 12.89
C ASP A 184 14.10 -12.03 12.23
N ARG A 185 14.12 -12.18 10.90
CA ARG A 185 15.30 -12.48 10.08
C ARG A 185 15.34 -11.65 8.81
N LEU A 186 16.53 -11.25 8.38
CA LEU A 186 16.72 -10.50 7.14
C LEU A 186 16.30 -11.29 5.89
N THR A 187 16.59 -12.59 5.88
CA THR A 187 16.23 -13.50 4.78
C THR A 187 14.72 -13.56 4.54
N ASP A 188 13.90 -13.32 5.55
CA ASP A 188 12.44 -13.31 5.40
C ASP A 188 11.96 -12.07 4.63
N CYS A 189 12.77 -11.00 4.61
CA CYS A 189 12.48 -9.77 3.87
C CYS A 189 12.97 -9.85 2.42
N TYR A 190 14.23 -10.21 2.19
CA TYR A 190 14.83 -10.19 0.85
C TYR A 190 14.84 -11.54 0.13
N GLY A 191 14.47 -12.63 0.81
CA GLY A 191 14.34 -13.96 0.22
C GLY A 191 15.62 -14.46 -0.47
N ASP A 192 15.45 -14.90 -1.71
CA ASP A 192 16.49 -15.37 -2.61
C ASP A 192 17.56 -14.31 -2.92
N LEU A 193 17.22 -13.01 -2.80
CA LEU A 193 18.15 -11.91 -3.07
C LEU A 193 18.89 -11.41 -1.82
N SER A 194 18.74 -12.09 -0.68
CA SER A 194 19.36 -11.67 0.59
C SER A 194 20.89 -11.57 0.53
N GLU A 195 21.57 -12.33 -0.35
CA GLU A 195 23.02 -12.27 -0.54
C GLU A 195 23.54 -10.94 -1.10
N HIS A 196 22.66 -10.14 -1.73
CA HIS A 196 23.00 -8.81 -2.21
C HIS A 196 23.03 -7.76 -1.09
N ILE A 197 22.46 -8.06 0.08
CA ILE A 197 22.51 -7.20 1.26
C ILE A 197 23.74 -7.57 2.09
N PHE A 198 24.72 -6.67 2.16
CA PHE A 198 25.97 -6.88 2.90
C PHE A 198 26.21 -5.84 3.99
N ALA A 199 25.40 -4.78 4.04
CA ALA A 199 25.49 -3.73 5.04
C ALA A 199 24.10 -3.39 5.59
N LEU A 200 24.05 -2.94 6.85
CA LEU A 200 22.83 -2.52 7.55
C LEU A 200 23.07 -1.17 8.20
N GLU A 201 22.12 -0.25 8.03
CA GLU A 201 22.18 1.04 8.72
C GLU A 201 21.59 0.92 10.13
N THR A 202 22.38 1.24 11.14
CA THR A 202 21.95 1.26 12.56
C THR A 202 21.00 2.42 12.83
N GLY A 203 21.36 3.60 12.34
CA GLY A 203 20.66 4.87 12.54
C GLY A 203 20.61 5.32 14.01
N LEU A 204 19.96 6.44 14.27
CA LEU A 204 19.91 7.15 15.57
C LEU A 204 19.25 6.38 16.74
N SER A 205 18.80 5.15 16.50
CA SER A 205 18.00 4.35 17.43
C SER A 205 18.74 3.12 17.96
N SER A 206 19.90 2.78 17.40
CA SER A 206 20.71 1.64 17.82
C SER A 206 22.18 1.88 17.51
N ASP A 207 23.07 1.17 18.19
CA ASP A 207 24.51 1.20 17.91
C ASP A 207 25.03 -0.20 17.52
N PRO A 208 26.30 -0.32 17.11
CA PRO A 208 26.91 -1.61 16.79
C PRO A 208 26.84 -2.62 17.94
N ASP A 209 27.06 -2.20 19.19
CA ASP A 209 27.03 -3.11 20.34
C ASP A 209 25.66 -3.75 20.53
N MET A 210 24.57 -2.96 20.43
CA MET A 210 23.19 -3.45 20.43
C MET A 210 22.97 -4.48 19.32
N ASN A 211 23.46 -4.22 18.11
CA ASN A 211 23.30 -5.13 16.97
C ASN A 211 24.09 -6.44 17.15
N ARG A 212 25.25 -6.40 17.81
CA ARG A 212 26.10 -7.58 18.05
C ARG A 212 25.58 -8.52 19.15
N LEU A 213 24.48 -8.16 19.82
CA LEU A 213 23.71 -9.08 20.65
C LEU A 213 22.94 -10.13 19.82
N VAL A 214 22.81 -9.92 18.50
CA VAL A 214 22.04 -10.76 17.59
C VAL A 214 22.98 -11.43 16.58
N SER A 215 23.28 -12.72 16.77
CA SER A 215 24.30 -13.44 15.98
C SER A 215 24.07 -13.46 14.47
N GLN A 216 22.82 -13.47 14.03
CA GLN A 216 22.50 -13.43 12.60
C GLN A 216 22.97 -12.13 11.91
N LEU A 217 23.31 -11.08 12.66
CA LEU A 217 23.79 -9.79 12.12
C LEU A 217 25.32 -9.71 12.02
N ASP A 218 26.06 -10.73 12.48
CA ASP A 218 27.53 -10.73 12.49
C ASP A 218 28.14 -10.69 11.09
N GLY A 219 27.43 -11.21 10.09
CA GLY A 219 27.85 -11.27 8.68
C GLY A 219 27.60 -9.99 7.88
N TYR A 220 27.23 -8.89 8.54
CA TYR A 220 26.92 -7.61 7.89
C TYR A 220 27.83 -6.50 8.40
N ALA A 221 28.24 -5.62 7.49
CA ALA A 221 28.86 -4.35 7.86
C ALA A 221 27.79 -3.43 8.46
N LEU A 222 28.05 -2.88 9.63
CA LEU A 222 27.17 -1.88 10.23
C LEU A 222 27.64 -0.50 9.79
N VAL A 223 26.73 0.26 9.20
CA VAL A 223 26.96 1.64 8.78
C VAL A 223 26.07 2.57 9.59
N SER A 224 26.53 3.80 9.78
CA SER A 224 25.82 4.80 10.58
C SER A 224 25.81 6.12 9.83
N ASN A 225 24.66 6.77 9.72
CA ASN A 225 24.48 7.98 8.93
C ASN A 225 23.48 8.90 9.58
N SER A 226 23.60 10.19 9.29
CA SER A 226 22.87 11.19 10.05
C SER A 226 21.36 11.15 9.89
N ASP A 227 20.78 10.68 8.78
CA ASP A 227 19.38 10.95 8.43
C ASP A 227 19.08 12.46 8.47
N ALA A 228 19.95 13.24 7.81
CA ALA A 228 19.93 14.69 7.92
C ALA A 228 18.74 15.33 7.19
N HIS A 229 17.93 16.04 7.99
CA HIS A 229 16.81 16.88 7.52
C HIS A 229 17.18 18.38 7.48
N SER A 230 18.41 18.74 7.85
CA SER A 230 18.96 20.10 7.77
C SER A 230 20.49 20.03 7.68
N GLY A 231 21.13 21.09 7.17
CA GLY A 231 22.60 21.10 7.02
C GLY A 231 23.34 21.01 8.37
N ALA A 232 22.79 21.60 9.43
CA ALA A 232 23.37 21.54 10.78
C ALA A 232 23.40 20.12 11.37
N ASN A 233 22.49 19.26 10.91
CA ASN A 233 22.34 17.88 11.36
C ASN A 233 23.29 16.89 10.67
N LEU A 234 24.02 17.32 9.63
CA LEU A 234 25.00 16.47 8.94
C LEU A 234 26.10 16.02 9.90
N GLY A 235 26.53 14.77 9.75
CA GLY A 235 27.67 14.19 10.49
C GLY A 235 27.45 13.97 11.98
N ARG A 236 26.20 14.02 12.48
CA ARG A 236 25.88 13.53 13.85
C ARG A 236 26.05 12.00 13.97
N GLU A 237 25.95 11.32 12.85
CA GLU A 237 26.35 9.94 12.59
C GLU A 237 27.03 9.91 11.23
N ALA A 238 28.07 9.08 11.07
CA ALA A 238 28.80 8.97 9.83
C ALA A 238 29.74 7.76 9.83
N ASN A 239 30.31 7.46 8.66
CA ASN A 239 31.18 6.34 8.40
C ASN A 239 32.64 6.79 8.25
N LEU A 240 33.57 6.00 8.76
CA LEU A 240 35.00 6.24 8.74
C LEU A 240 35.67 5.32 7.72
N PHE A 241 36.41 5.92 6.79
CA PHE A 241 37.18 5.20 5.78
C PHE A 241 38.63 5.66 5.75
N ASP A 242 39.52 4.82 5.22
CA ASP A 242 40.89 5.18 4.87
C ASP A 242 41.21 4.74 3.44
N GLY A 243 41.84 5.63 2.67
CA GLY A 243 42.23 5.38 1.29
C GLY A 243 41.76 6.49 0.36
N ARG A 244 41.57 6.18 -0.93
CA ARG A 244 41.02 7.13 -1.90
C ARG A 244 39.50 6.97 -1.97
N PRO A 245 38.69 8.05 -1.83
CA PRO A 245 37.24 7.95 -1.97
C PRO A 245 36.85 7.53 -3.39
N SER A 246 36.08 6.45 -3.50
CA SER A 246 35.46 6.02 -4.75
C SER A 246 34.21 5.19 -4.47
N TYR A 247 33.23 5.23 -5.38
CA TYR A 247 31.98 4.45 -5.27
C TYR A 247 32.29 2.96 -5.10
N ALA A 248 33.07 2.40 -6.04
CA ALA A 248 33.44 0.98 -6.02
C ALA A 248 34.29 0.61 -4.80
N GLY A 249 35.27 1.45 -4.44
CA GLY A 249 36.17 1.18 -3.31
C GLY A 249 35.44 1.16 -1.97
N MET A 250 34.52 2.10 -1.74
CA MET A 250 33.74 2.16 -0.49
C MET A 250 32.85 0.94 -0.30
N PHE A 251 32.12 0.52 -1.33
CA PHE A 251 31.26 -0.68 -1.22
C PHE A 251 32.05 -1.98 -1.21
N ALA A 252 33.22 -2.05 -1.88
CA ALA A 252 34.14 -3.18 -1.73
C ALA A 252 34.66 -3.30 -0.29
N ALA A 253 35.01 -2.18 0.34
CA ALA A 253 35.44 -2.13 1.74
C ALA A 253 34.34 -2.62 2.70
N LEU A 254 33.09 -2.19 2.49
CA LEU A 254 31.94 -2.66 3.27
C LEU A 254 31.68 -4.16 3.07
N ARG A 255 31.78 -4.69 1.84
CA ARG A 255 31.68 -6.14 1.58
C ARG A 255 32.78 -6.93 2.28
N ALA A 256 34.02 -6.43 2.27
CA ALA A 256 35.13 -7.06 2.97
C ALA A 256 34.94 -7.04 4.48
N ALA A 257 34.46 -5.92 5.04
CA ALA A 257 34.14 -5.79 6.46
C ALA A 257 33.02 -6.76 6.88
N ALA A 258 31.95 -6.87 6.10
CA ALA A 258 30.86 -7.82 6.32
C ALA A 258 31.35 -9.27 6.38
N ARG A 259 32.30 -9.62 5.49
CA ARG A 259 32.92 -10.95 5.40
C ARG A 259 34.08 -11.17 6.37
N ARG A 260 34.44 -10.17 7.19
CA ARG A 260 35.57 -10.20 8.13
C ARG A 260 36.91 -10.51 7.44
N GLN A 261 37.11 -9.94 6.26
CA GLN A 261 38.33 -10.13 5.46
C GLN A 261 39.32 -8.98 5.71
N PRO A 262 40.64 -9.25 5.70
CA PRO A 262 41.67 -8.20 5.70
C PRO A 262 41.48 -7.24 4.53
N GLN A 263 41.63 -5.94 4.79
CA GLN A 263 41.37 -4.88 3.79
C GLN A 263 42.66 -4.25 3.24
N ASP A 264 43.85 -4.77 3.58
CA ASP A 264 45.15 -4.16 3.20
C ASP A 264 45.43 -4.13 1.69
N GLY A 265 44.76 -5.00 0.93
CA GLY A 265 44.85 -5.03 -0.54
C GLY A 265 43.80 -4.17 -1.26
N LEU A 266 42.96 -3.42 -0.53
CA LEU A 266 41.92 -2.57 -1.10
C LEU A 266 42.37 -1.10 -1.18
N ASP A 267 41.95 -0.40 -2.23
CA ASP A 267 42.19 1.04 -2.40
C ASP A 267 41.49 1.91 -1.34
N CYS A 268 40.46 1.34 -0.69
CA CYS A 268 39.67 1.94 0.35
C CYS A 268 39.38 0.89 1.43
N ARG A 269 39.45 1.30 2.70
CA ARG A 269 39.24 0.47 3.88
C ARG A 269 38.17 1.08 4.75
N PHE A 270 37.22 0.27 5.21
CA PHE A 270 36.19 0.66 6.16
C PHE A 270 36.74 0.49 7.58
N LEU A 271 36.90 1.61 8.28
CA LEU A 271 37.47 1.65 9.62
C LEU A 271 36.41 1.49 10.70
N GLY A 272 35.17 1.92 10.43
CA GLY A 272 34.09 1.89 11.40
C GLY A 272 33.12 3.06 11.30
N THR A 273 32.43 3.35 12.38
CA THR A 273 31.33 4.31 12.43
C THR A 273 31.52 5.34 13.55
N MET A 274 30.90 6.50 13.37
CA MET A 274 30.66 7.49 14.41
C MET A 274 29.20 7.42 14.79
N GLU A 275 28.94 7.17 16.07
CA GLU A 275 27.62 6.82 16.58
C GLU A 275 27.09 7.92 17.49
N PHE A 276 25.83 8.29 17.24
CA PHE A 276 25.04 9.03 18.19
C PHE A 276 24.63 8.09 19.33
N TYR A 277 24.42 8.60 20.53
CA TYR A 277 24.01 7.77 21.65
C TYR A 277 22.53 7.37 21.50
N PRO A 278 22.19 6.07 21.36
CA PRO A 278 20.80 5.64 21.21
C PRO A 278 19.92 6.03 22.41
N ASP A 279 20.54 6.21 23.58
CA ASP A 279 19.91 6.68 24.82
C ASP A 279 19.13 8.00 24.63
N GLU A 280 19.60 8.92 23.77
CA GLU A 280 18.88 10.17 23.53
C GLU A 280 17.57 9.96 22.78
N GLY A 281 17.41 8.82 22.11
CA GLY A 281 16.20 8.45 21.39
C GLY A 281 14.96 8.44 22.29
N LYS A 282 13.86 9.05 21.81
CA LYS A 282 12.56 9.18 22.52
C LYS A 282 11.93 7.88 23.02
N TYR A 283 12.35 6.76 22.45
CA TYR A 283 11.76 5.44 22.62
C TYR A 283 12.88 4.41 22.78
N HIS A 284 13.97 4.78 23.43
CA HIS A 284 15.09 3.87 23.68
C HIS A 284 14.68 2.80 24.71
N LEU A 285 14.24 3.24 25.89
CA LEU A 285 13.76 2.41 26.99
C LEU A 285 12.24 2.19 26.95
N ASP A 286 11.79 1.21 27.73
CA ASP A 286 10.37 1.00 27.96
C ASP A 286 9.84 2.01 28.97
N GLY A 287 8.61 2.46 28.79
CA GLY A 287 8.05 3.35 29.79
C GLY A 287 6.61 3.75 29.60
N HIS A 288 6.16 4.56 30.55
CA HIS A 288 4.83 5.16 30.56
C HIS A 288 4.92 6.56 31.16
N ARG A 289 4.96 7.55 30.27
CA ARG A 289 5.19 8.97 30.55
C ARG A 289 4.19 9.54 31.54
N ALA A 290 2.91 9.22 31.37
CA ALA A 290 1.86 9.73 32.26
C ALA A 290 2.04 9.30 33.73
N CYS A 291 2.75 8.20 33.97
CA CYS A 291 3.09 7.71 35.31
C CYS A 291 4.56 7.93 35.69
N ASN A 292 5.36 8.56 34.82
CA ASN A 292 6.81 8.74 35.00
C ASN A 292 7.54 7.42 35.33
N VAL A 293 7.15 6.35 34.63
CA VAL A 293 7.77 5.02 34.76
C VAL A 293 8.72 4.82 33.59
N VAL A 294 9.98 4.51 33.90
CA VAL A 294 11.04 4.14 32.96
C VAL A 294 11.61 2.82 33.41
N LEU A 295 11.72 1.86 32.51
CA LEU A 295 12.17 0.50 32.81
C LEU A 295 13.10 0.00 31.72
N GLU A 296 14.11 -0.76 32.14
CA GLU A 296 14.88 -1.56 31.20
C GLU A 296 14.06 -2.77 30.72
N PRO A 297 14.39 -3.36 29.55
CA PRO A 297 13.63 -4.48 28.98
C PRO A 297 13.45 -5.69 29.91
N ARG A 298 14.44 -5.97 30.77
CA ARG A 298 14.36 -7.08 31.74
C ARG A 298 13.29 -6.81 32.80
N GLU A 299 13.22 -5.56 33.27
CA GLU A 299 12.26 -5.14 34.30
C GLU A 299 10.83 -5.10 33.76
N SER A 300 10.65 -4.54 32.57
CA SER A 300 9.34 -4.49 31.91
C SER A 300 8.79 -5.89 31.61
N ARG A 301 9.63 -6.83 31.14
CA ARG A 301 9.25 -8.22 30.92
C ARG A 301 8.85 -8.93 32.21
N ALA A 302 9.57 -8.71 33.30
CA ALA A 302 9.22 -9.25 34.62
C ALA A 302 7.84 -8.77 35.10
N LEU A 303 7.42 -7.58 34.66
CA LEU A 303 6.10 -6.99 34.92
C LEU A 303 5.04 -7.32 33.84
N GLY A 304 5.37 -8.18 32.87
CA GLY A 304 4.46 -8.55 31.78
C GLY A 304 4.15 -7.39 30.82
N ASN A 305 5.07 -6.43 30.66
CA ASN A 305 4.93 -5.20 29.86
C ASN A 305 3.77 -4.31 30.31
N ILE A 306 3.44 -4.32 31.60
CA ILE A 306 2.36 -3.54 32.20
C ILE A 306 2.94 -2.52 33.18
N CYS A 307 2.41 -1.30 33.15
CA CYS A 307 2.79 -0.24 34.07
C CYS A 307 2.41 -0.61 35.51
N PRO A 308 3.36 -0.62 36.47
CA PRO A 308 3.09 -0.99 37.86
C PRO A 308 2.21 0.03 38.60
N VAL A 309 2.08 1.26 38.07
CA VAL A 309 1.33 2.35 38.70
C VAL A 309 -0.15 2.33 38.30
N CYS A 310 -0.46 2.16 37.01
CA CYS A 310 -1.83 2.30 36.50
C CYS A 310 -2.41 1.04 35.84
N GLY A 311 -1.62 -0.02 35.68
CA GLY A 311 -2.07 -1.27 35.05
C GLY A 311 -2.26 -1.21 33.53
N LYS A 312 -1.92 -0.11 32.86
CA LYS A 312 -1.95 0.00 31.38
C LYS A 312 -0.68 -0.57 30.75
N PRO A 313 -0.72 -1.03 29.48
CA PRO A 313 0.49 -1.46 28.76
C PRO A 313 1.57 -0.38 28.72
N LEU A 314 2.83 -0.79 28.84
CA LEU A 314 4.00 0.08 28.63
C LEU A 314 4.21 0.35 27.13
N THR A 315 4.73 1.53 26.81
CA THR A 315 5.32 1.78 25.49
C THR A 315 6.65 1.04 25.43
N VAL A 316 6.75 0.07 24.54
CA VAL A 316 7.94 -0.75 24.33
C VAL A 316 8.95 0.00 23.45
N GLY A 317 10.18 0.13 23.93
CA GLY A 317 11.29 0.83 23.28
C GLY A 317 12.10 -0.05 22.33
N VAL A 318 13.08 0.56 21.65
CA VAL A 318 13.96 -0.09 20.68
C VAL A 318 14.83 -1.14 21.35
N LEU A 319 15.38 -0.82 22.52
CA LEU A 319 16.27 -1.74 23.25
C LEU A 319 15.53 -3.05 23.59
N HIS A 320 14.24 -2.99 23.91
CA HIS A 320 13.43 -4.18 24.17
C HIS A 320 13.38 -5.11 22.96
N ARG A 321 13.16 -4.55 21.78
CA ARG A 321 13.05 -5.33 20.54
C ARG A 321 14.39 -5.97 20.16
N VAL A 322 15.51 -5.26 20.38
CA VAL A 322 16.85 -5.85 20.25
C VAL A 322 16.99 -7.04 21.19
N TRP A 323 16.65 -6.90 22.48
CA TRP A 323 16.67 -7.98 23.47
C TRP A 323 15.66 -9.12 23.21
N GLU A 324 14.67 -8.91 22.35
CA GLU A 324 13.73 -9.95 21.91
C GLU A 324 14.36 -10.86 20.85
N LEU A 325 15.19 -10.28 19.98
CA LEU A 325 15.89 -11.00 18.93
C LEU A 325 17.30 -11.46 19.35
N ALA A 326 17.85 -10.87 20.41
CA ALA A 326 19.17 -11.20 20.94
C ALA A 326 19.25 -12.65 21.38
N ASP A 327 20.32 -13.32 20.96
CA ASP A 327 20.70 -14.67 21.38
C ASP A 327 21.98 -14.66 22.23
N ARG A 328 22.44 -13.46 22.63
CA ARG A 328 23.60 -13.22 23.50
C ARG A 328 23.26 -12.27 24.63
N GLU A 329 23.93 -12.43 25.76
CA GLU A 329 23.83 -11.50 26.89
C GLU A 329 24.80 -10.32 26.79
N GLU A 330 25.90 -10.49 26.04
CA GLU A 330 26.92 -9.47 25.82
C GLU A 330 27.26 -9.35 24.31
N PRO A 331 27.63 -8.16 23.82
CA PRO A 331 28.02 -7.95 22.43
C PRO A 331 29.21 -8.82 22.03
N ALA A 332 29.14 -9.44 20.85
CA ALA A 332 30.23 -10.27 20.35
C ALA A 332 31.47 -9.45 19.97
N ARG A 333 32.66 -9.91 20.39
CA ARG A 333 33.96 -9.36 19.96
C ARG A 333 34.42 -10.08 18.70
N LEU A 334 34.00 -9.59 17.54
CA LEU A 334 34.33 -10.19 16.25
C LEU A 334 35.76 -9.85 15.80
N THR A 335 36.38 -10.76 15.05
CA THR A 335 37.71 -10.54 14.47
C THR A 335 37.60 -9.52 13.35
N LEU A 336 38.51 -8.53 13.32
CA LEU A 336 38.49 -7.42 12.36
C LEU A 336 37.16 -6.63 12.39
N GLU A 337 36.54 -6.51 13.57
CA GLU A 337 35.36 -5.64 13.74
C GLU A 337 35.76 -4.17 13.53
N PRO A 338 35.01 -3.43 12.67
CA PRO A 338 35.18 -1.99 12.55
C PRO A 338 34.90 -1.26 13.88
N GLU A 339 35.61 -0.16 14.13
CA GLU A 339 35.51 0.58 15.40
C GLU A 339 34.23 1.43 15.45
N ALA A 340 33.46 1.34 16.54
CA ALA A 340 32.36 2.26 16.81
C ALA A 340 32.82 3.39 17.74
N ARG A 341 32.72 4.64 17.29
CA ARG A 341 33.17 5.82 18.05
C ARG A 341 31.98 6.66 18.49
N PRO A 342 31.75 6.87 19.80
CA PRO A 342 30.66 7.74 20.24
C PRO A 342 30.93 9.20 19.87
N LEU A 343 29.86 9.92 19.51
CA LEU A 343 29.91 11.31 19.08
C LEU A 343 28.80 12.13 19.75
N ILE A 344 29.16 13.30 20.28
CA ILE A 344 28.23 14.36 20.67
C ILE A 344 28.53 15.55 19.76
N PRO A 345 27.55 16.07 19.00
CA PRO A 345 27.75 17.22 18.12
C PRO A 345 28.41 18.42 18.84
N LEU A 346 29.33 19.11 18.18
CA LEU A 346 30.12 20.16 18.81
C LEU A 346 29.23 21.31 19.30
N ALA A 347 28.16 21.63 18.58
CA ALA A 347 27.19 22.63 19.01
C ALA A 347 26.50 22.27 20.33
N GLU A 348 26.25 20.98 20.59
CA GLU A 348 25.67 20.47 21.84
C GLU A 348 26.68 20.56 22.98
N VAL A 349 27.93 20.12 22.75
CA VAL A 349 29.02 20.26 23.73
C VAL A 349 29.23 21.74 24.09
N VAL A 350 29.26 22.63 23.10
CA VAL A 350 29.36 24.09 23.32
C VAL A 350 28.16 24.60 24.11
N GLY A 351 26.94 24.16 23.76
CA GLY A 351 25.71 24.53 24.46
C GLY A 351 25.72 24.10 25.93
N GLU A 352 26.19 22.88 26.22
CA GLU A 352 26.33 22.33 27.57
C GLU A 352 27.29 23.19 28.39
N ILE A 353 28.50 23.44 27.89
CA ILE A 353 29.52 24.23 28.59
C ILE A 353 29.03 25.67 28.82
N VAL A 354 28.47 26.29 27.79
CA VAL A 354 28.00 27.70 27.84
C VAL A 354 26.72 27.86 28.67
N GLY A 355 25.93 26.79 28.84
CA GLY A 355 24.64 26.81 29.53
C GLY A 355 23.53 27.47 28.72
N ALA A 356 23.54 27.30 27.41
CA ALA A 356 22.54 27.85 26.50
C ALA A 356 22.14 26.82 25.43
N GLY A 357 20.93 26.94 24.90
CA GLY A 357 20.47 26.05 23.83
C GLY A 357 21.31 26.18 22.56
N VAL A 358 21.39 25.10 21.79
CA VAL A 358 22.23 24.99 20.58
C VAL A 358 21.91 26.05 19.52
N THR A 359 20.65 26.49 19.44
CA THR A 359 20.20 27.54 18.49
C THR A 359 20.45 28.96 18.98
N SER A 360 20.96 29.14 20.20
CA SER A 360 21.20 30.48 20.75
C SER A 360 22.33 31.19 19.99
N ARG A 361 22.16 32.50 19.80
CA ARG A 361 23.17 33.35 19.13
C ARG A 361 24.56 33.19 19.78
N LYS A 362 24.61 33.12 21.11
CA LYS A 362 25.86 32.93 21.88
C LYS A 362 26.56 31.61 21.53
N VAL A 363 25.82 30.51 21.37
CA VAL A 363 26.37 29.20 20.99
C VAL A 363 26.80 29.21 19.53
N GLN A 364 25.98 29.75 18.63
CA GLN A 364 26.30 29.82 17.20
C GLN A 364 27.54 30.68 16.90
N GLU A 365 27.68 31.83 17.57
CA GLU A 365 28.89 32.67 17.44
C GLU A 365 30.14 31.94 17.96
N ARG A 366 30.03 31.22 19.08
CA ARG A 366 31.14 30.44 19.66
C ARG A 366 31.51 29.25 18.78
N TYR A 367 30.53 28.52 18.29
CA TYR A 367 30.69 27.40 17.37
C TYR A 367 31.37 27.84 16.07
N GLY A 368 30.86 28.90 15.42
CA GLY A 368 31.49 29.46 14.22
C GLY A 368 32.93 29.94 14.46
N LYS A 369 33.22 30.51 15.64
CA LYS A 369 34.58 30.89 16.04
C LYS A 369 35.52 29.67 16.13
N LEU A 370 35.06 28.58 16.75
CA LEU A 370 35.83 27.34 16.83
C LEU A 370 36.15 26.79 15.44
N LEU A 371 35.16 26.79 14.53
CA LEU A 371 35.39 26.33 13.15
C LEU A 371 36.45 27.15 12.40
N ARG A 372 36.44 28.47 12.55
CA ARG A 372 37.44 29.35 11.92
C ARG A 372 38.85 29.17 12.48
N GLU A 373 38.97 28.95 13.78
CA GLU A 373 40.26 28.92 14.48
C GLU A 373 40.89 27.52 14.49
N LEU A 374 40.09 26.48 14.69
CA LEU A 374 40.53 25.09 14.85
C LEU A 374 40.26 24.21 13.62
N GLY A 375 39.36 24.61 12.73
CA GLY A 375 39.00 23.84 11.53
C GLY A 375 37.66 23.10 11.66
N PRO A 376 37.38 22.13 10.78
CA PRO A 376 36.08 21.45 10.72
C PRO A 376 35.67 20.72 12.00
N GLU A 377 34.37 20.61 12.25
CA GLU A 377 33.80 20.03 13.48
C GLU A 377 34.34 18.63 13.80
N LEU A 378 34.26 17.70 12.85
CA LEU A 378 34.69 16.32 13.07
C LEU A 378 36.21 16.19 13.17
N ASP A 379 36.97 17.14 12.62
CA ASP A 379 38.41 17.20 12.87
C ASP A 379 38.69 17.58 14.32
N ILE A 380 37.99 18.59 14.87
CA ILE A 380 38.09 18.97 16.29
C ILE A 380 37.70 17.79 17.18
N LEU A 381 36.55 17.19 16.91
CA LEU A 381 35.96 16.14 17.76
C LEU A 381 36.73 14.82 17.67
N CYS A 382 37.20 14.42 16.49
CA CYS A 382 37.70 13.05 16.27
C CYS A 382 39.19 12.94 15.94
N ARG A 383 39.83 13.97 15.37
CA ARG A 383 41.21 13.86 14.86
C ARG A 383 42.22 14.72 15.61
N MET A 384 41.85 15.93 16.01
CA MET A 384 42.74 16.88 16.66
C MET A 384 43.26 16.31 17.98
N PRO A 385 44.57 16.45 18.28
CA PRO A 385 45.12 16.03 19.58
C PRO A 385 44.41 16.73 20.74
N GLU A 386 44.07 15.97 21.78
CA GLU A 386 43.34 16.50 22.96
C GLU A 386 44.06 17.72 23.59
N ALA A 387 45.39 17.72 23.56
CA ALA A 387 46.22 18.80 24.11
C ALA A 387 46.01 20.13 23.36
N GLU A 388 45.80 20.09 22.04
CA GLU A 388 45.57 21.28 21.22
C GLU A 388 44.19 21.87 21.46
N VAL A 389 43.15 21.03 21.52
CA VAL A 389 41.79 21.46 21.87
C VAL A 389 41.76 22.07 23.27
N ARG A 390 42.41 21.42 24.24
CA ARG A 390 42.49 21.88 25.64
C ARG A 390 43.25 23.21 25.77
N ALA A 391 44.30 23.42 24.98
CA ALA A 391 45.06 24.68 24.97
C ALA A 391 44.22 25.85 24.45
N HIS A 392 43.28 25.59 23.53
CA HIS A 392 42.36 26.62 23.01
C HIS A 392 41.21 26.91 23.98
N TRP A 393 40.54 25.87 24.47
CA TRP A 393 39.46 25.98 25.44
C TRP A 393 39.41 24.75 26.35
N GLU A 394 39.92 24.90 27.58
CA GLU A 394 40.12 23.78 28.51
C GLU A 394 38.86 22.92 28.73
N PRO A 395 37.67 23.49 29.04
CA PRO A 395 36.43 22.71 29.12
C PRO A 395 36.08 21.91 27.86
N LEU A 396 36.36 22.44 26.66
CA LEU A 396 36.10 21.71 25.42
C LEU A 396 37.09 20.55 25.23
N GLY A 397 38.37 20.77 25.54
CA GLY A 397 39.37 19.69 25.47
C GLY A 397 39.06 18.56 26.44
N GLU A 398 38.56 18.88 27.64
CA GLU A 398 38.08 17.88 28.59
C GLU A 398 36.83 17.16 28.07
N ALA A 399 35.90 17.89 27.47
CA ALA A 399 34.69 17.28 26.92
C ALA A 399 34.99 16.30 25.78
N VAL A 400 35.86 16.69 24.85
CA VAL A 400 36.32 15.83 23.76
C VAL A 400 37.03 14.58 24.30
N SER A 401 37.89 14.74 25.32
CA SER A 401 38.57 13.62 25.98
C SER A 401 37.58 12.63 26.61
N ARG A 402 36.59 13.11 27.36
CA ARG A 402 35.56 12.26 27.99
C ARG A 402 34.68 11.56 26.95
N MET A 403 34.22 12.30 25.94
CA MET A 403 33.42 11.78 24.84
C MET A 403 34.15 10.64 24.10
N ARG A 404 35.41 10.85 23.68
CA ARG A 404 36.23 9.83 23.00
C ARG A 404 36.44 8.56 23.81
N ARG A 405 36.35 8.65 25.15
CA ARG A 405 36.48 7.51 26.07
C ARG A 405 35.13 6.92 26.51
N GLY A 406 34.01 7.42 25.98
CA GLY A 406 32.67 7.00 26.38
C GLY A 406 32.29 7.35 27.83
N GLN A 407 33.00 8.31 28.44
CA GLN A 407 32.82 8.73 29.83
C GLN A 407 31.76 9.83 29.91
N VAL A 408 30.51 9.47 29.62
CA VAL A 408 29.36 10.39 29.61
C VAL A 408 28.25 9.88 30.51
N PHE A 409 27.45 10.80 31.05
CA PHE A 409 26.21 10.49 31.75
C PHE A 409 25.11 10.25 30.73
N ARG A 410 24.39 9.13 30.87
CA ARG A 410 23.31 8.73 29.98
C ARG A 410 22.03 8.55 30.76
N GLN A 411 20.96 9.14 30.27
CA GLN A 411 19.61 8.89 30.74
C GLN A 411 18.74 8.59 29.52
N GLY A 412 18.32 7.32 29.38
CA GLY A 412 17.55 6.87 28.24
C GLY A 412 16.19 7.55 28.12
N GLY A 413 15.82 7.92 26.90
CA GLY A 413 14.47 8.41 26.57
C GLY A 413 13.43 7.30 26.56
N TYR A 414 12.17 7.68 26.79
CA TYR A 414 11.05 6.75 26.90
C TYR A 414 9.72 7.44 26.55
N ASP A 415 8.77 6.68 25.98
CA ASP A 415 7.38 7.11 25.73
C ASP A 415 7.22 8.55 25.17
N GLY A 416 8.07 8.91 24.20
CA GLY A 416 8.02 10.20 23.51
C GLY A 416 8.88 11.31 24.14
N GLU A 417 9.53 11.05 25.28
CA GLU A 417 10.49 11.96 25.92
C GLU A 417 11.90 11.63 25.47
N TYR A 418 12.63 12.63 24.95
CA TYR A 418 14.04 12.49 24.60
C TYR A 418 14.87 12.17 25.85
N GLY A 419 15.86 11.30 25.67
CA GLY A 419 16.88 11.07 26.67
C GLY A 419 17.83 12.25 26.77
N VAL A 420 18.79 12.14 27.70
CA VAL A 420 19.79 13.17 27.95
C VAL A 420 21.16 12.51 28.06
N VAL A 421 22.09 12.94 27.21
CA VAL A 421 23.50 12.62 27.34
C VAL A 421 24.28 13.88 27.67
N ARG A 422 25.15 13.79 28.68
CA ARG A 422 25.95 14.92 29.18
C ARG A 422 27.36 14.51 29.49
N VAL A 423 28.29 15.42 29.26
CA VAL A 423 29.70 15.24 29.55
C VAL A 423 30.03 15.62 31.00
N PHE A 424 29.36 16.66 31.52
CA PHE A 424 29.64 17.24 32.83
C PHE A 424 28.48 17.10 33.80
N THR A 425 28.79 17.00 35.09
CA THR A 425 27.75 17.07 36.13
C THR A 425 27.22 18.51 36.28
N PRO A 426 26.02 18.71 36.86
CA PRO A 426 25.50 20.05 37.17
C PRO A 426 26.46 20.88 38.04
N GLU A 427 27.17 20.24 38.98
CA GLU A 427 28.16 20.88 39.85
C GLU A 427 29.39 21.32 39.05
N GLU A 428 29.94 20.46 38.20
CA GLU A 428 31.07 20.80 37.32
C GLU A 428 30.72 21.98 36.39
N LEU A 429 29.50 21.99 35.84
CA LEU A 429 29.02 23.09 35.01
C LEU A 429 28.85 24.39 35.79
N ALA A 430 28.44 24.34 37.06
CA ALA A 430 28.37 25.51 37.92
C ALA A 430 29.77 26.10 38.17
N ASP A 431 30.76 25.24 38.40
CA ASP A 431 32.15 25.64 38.60
C ASP A 431 32.76 26.25 37.33
N ILE A 432 32.55 25.62 36.16
CA ILE A 432 33.01 26.11 34.85
C ILE A 432 32.44 27.51 34.54
N ARG A 433 31.19 27.76 34.94
CA ARG A 433 30.49 29.04 34.68
C ARG A 433 30.79 30.11 35.74
N GLY A 434 31.02 29.71 36.99
CA GLY A 434 31.31 30.59 38.12
C GLY A 434 32.76 31.08 38.16
N ALA A 435 33.72 30.27 37.68
CA ALA A 435 35.10 30.69 37.48
C ALA A 435 35.18 31.62 36.26
N GLY A 436 35.16 32.94 36.46
CA GLY A 436 35.27 33.97 35.42
C GLY A 436 36.53 33.94 34.52
N ARG A 437 37.28 32.83 34.54
CA ARG A 437 38.42 32.51 33.68
C ARG A 437 38.43 31.04 33.23
N GLY A 438 37.30 30.44 32.86
CA GLY A 438 37.24 29.26 31.98
C GLY A 438 38.22 28.11 32.25
N SER A 439 38.54 27.84 33.52
CA SER A 439 39.47 26.80 33.94
C SER A 439 38.79 25.90 34.96
N LEU A 440 39.02 24.59 34.82
CA LEU A 440 38.49 23.58 35.72
C LEU A 440 39.25 23.66 37.06
N PRO A 441 38.61 24.00 38.20
CA PRO A 441 39.28 23.96 39.48
C PRO A 441 39.55 22.49 39.87
N GLY A 442 40.77 21.98 39.67
CA GLY A 442 41.27 20.83 40.44
C GLY A 442 41.73 19.56 39.70
N LEU A 443 41.81 19.51 38.37
CA LEU A 443 42.38 18.37 37.65
C LEU A 443 43.85 18.61 37.26
N LYS A 444 44.78 18.44 38.20
CA LYS A 444 46.20 18.23 37.85
C LYS A 444 46.43 16.75 37.50
N PRO A 445 47.10 16.43 36.38
CA PRO A 445 47.39 15.05 36.01
C PRO A 445 48.53 14.48 36.86
N GLY A 446 48.33 13.30 37.46
CA GLY A 446 49.42 12.48 38.00
C GLY A 446 49.29 12.05 39.46
N ARG A 447 48.47 11.03 39.72
CA ARG A 447 48.80 9.92 40.65
C ARG A 447 47.77 8.79 40.49
N PRO A 448 48.19 7.51 40.39
CA PRO A 448 47.26 6.40 40.32
C PRO A 448 46.60 6.26 41.69
N ARG A 449 45.28 6.45 41.76
CA ARG A 449 44.52 5.96 42.92
C ARG A 449 44.30 4.47 42.74
N LYS A 450 44.85 3.72 43.70
CA LYS A 450 44.78 2.26 43.80
C LYS A 450 43.35 1.77 43.65
N ALA A 451 43.22 0.65 42.95
CA ALA A 451 42.05 -0.20 42.95
C ALA A 451 41.67 -0.62 44.38
N SER A 452 40.40 -0.44 44.71
CA SER A 452 39.63 -1.23 45.68
C SER A 452 38.20 -1.15 45.13
N GLY A 453 37.66 -2.19 44.52
CA GLY A 453 37.35 -3.43 45.22
C GLY A 453 35.90 -3.28 45.70
N ALA A 454 35.03 -4.11 45.15
CA ALA A 454 33.61 -4.16 45.42
C ALA A 454 33.30 -4.31 46.93
N ASP A 455 32.05 -3.99 47.25
CA ASP A 455 31.31 -4.26 48.47
C ASP A 455 31.20 -3.15 49.54
N ALA A 456 29.94 -2.99 49.96
CA ALA A 456 29.41 -2.33 51.16
C ALA A 456 29.29 -0.80 51.16
N ALA A 457 28.06 -0.32 50.95
CA ALA A 457 27.56 0.91 51.56
C ALA A 457 26.19 0.62 52.19
N ALA A 458 26.23 0.22 53.46
CA ALA A 458 25.15 0.42 54.43
C ALA A 458 25.60 1.52 55.41
N ASP A 459 24.67 2.39 55.76
CA ASP A 459 24.65 3.31 56.90
C ASP A 459 25.80 4.31 57.10
N THR A 460 25.52 5.60 56.89
CA THR A 460 25.14 6.52 57.99
C THR A 460 24.87 7.92 57.44
N ALA A 461 23.72 8.47 57.85
CA ALA A 461 23.29 9.82 57.54
C ALA A 461 23.77 10.82 58.60
N ALA A 462 24.12 12.04 58.19
CA ALA A 462 23.89 13.26 58.97
C ALA A 462 23.94 14.54 58.10
N ASP A 463 22.76 15.14 57.94
CA ASP A 463 22.43 16.58 57.92
C ASP A 463 23.17 17.58 57.01
N VAL A 464 22.52 17.95 55.89
CA VAL A 464 22.25 19.38 55.55
C VAL A 464 20.88 19.48 54.82
N LYS A 465 19.97 20.30 55.37
CA LYS A 465 18.59 20.52 54.88
C LYS A 465 18.55 21.51 53.71
N VAL A 466 17.95 21.11 52.57
CA VAL A 466 17.33 22.04 51.60
C VAL A 466 15.93 21.53 51.22
N ARG A 467 14.94 22.42 51.34
CA ARG A 467 13.50 22.22 51.09
C ARG A 467 13.23 21.87 49.62
N GLN A 468 12.68 20.69 49.35
CA GLN A 468 12.01 20.35 48.07
C GLN A 468 10.53 20.03 48.31
N LYS A 469 9.69 20.51 47.38
CA LYS A 469 8.24 20.24 47.29
C LYS A 469 8.02 18.81 46.78
N LYS A 470 7.09 18.09 47.44
CA LYS A 470 6.79 16.66 47.29
C LYS A 470 6.24 16.29 45.90
N ALA A 471 6.93 15.37 45.23
CA ALA A 471 6.33 14.35 44.36
C ALA A 471 6.60 12.99 45.02
N SER A 472 5.57 12.17 45.21
CA SER A 472 5.63 10.91 45.95
C SER A 472 6.21 9.79 45.10
N SER A 473 7.49 9.45 45.30
CA SER A 473 8.04 8.16 44.90
C SER A 473 7.61 7.11 45.92
N VAL A 474 6.83 6.12 45.48
CA VAL A 474 6.50 4.95 46.30
C VAL A 474 7.65 3.96 46.14
N SER A 475 8.34 3.65 47.24
CA SER A 475 9.41 2.66 47.30
C SER A 475 8.87 1.24 47.14
N MET A 476 9.55 0.45 46.30
CA MET A 476 9.24 -0.96 45.99
C MET A 476 9.27 -1.89 47.22
N LEU A 477 9.89 -1.47 48.32
CA LEU A 477 10.01 -2.25 49.56
C LEU A 477 8.73 -2.27 50.41
N ASP A 478 7.83 -1.28 50.27
CA ASP A 478 6.60 -1.20 51.07
C ASP A 478 5.45 -2.04 50.50
N LEU A 479 5.51 -2.42 49.22
CA LEU A 479 4.47 -3.19 48.53
C LEU A 479 4.64 -4.72 48.64
N MET A 480 5.77 -5.20 49.19
CA MET A 480 6.08 -6.64 49.23
C MET A 480 5.63 -7.35 50.52
N LYS A 481 4.95 -6.68 51.46
CA LYS A 481 4.64 -7.27 52.77
C LYS A 481 3.31 -8.00 52.92
N GLU A 482 2.38 -7.97 51.96
CA GLU A 482 1.14 -8.73 52.10
C GLU A 482 0.66 -9.35 50.78
N ARG A 483 0.98 -10.63 50.57
CA ARG A 483 0.17 -11.51 49.73
C ARG A 483 0.07 -12.91 50.34
N PRO A 484 -1.14 -13.48 50.46
CA PRO A 484 -1.33 -14.88 50.84
C PRO A 484 -0.94 -15.81 49.69
N SER A 485 -0.24 -16.89 50.05
CA SER A 485 0.26 -17.94 49.18
C SER A 485 -0.86 -18.66 48.41
N ARG A 486 -0.79 -18.66 47.07
CA ARG A 486 -1.37 -19.72 46.23
C ARG A 486 -0.30 -20.23 45.27
N SER A 487 -0.03 -21.53 45.37
CA SER A 487 1.02 -22.25 44.67
C SER A 487 0.85 -22.23 43.14
N PRO A 488 1.95 -22.18 42.36
CA PRO A 488 1.90 -22.20 40.91
C PRO A 488 1.61 -23.63 40.40
N ALA A 489 0.54 -23.78 39.63
CA ALA A 489 0.34 -24.97 38.82
C ALA A 489 1.29 -24.92 37.61
N LYS A 490 2.00 -26.02 37.39
CA LYS A 490 2.95 -26.23 36.28
C LYS A 490 2.32 -25.90 34.93
N LEU A 491 2.96 -25.01 34.18
CA LEU A 491 2.68 -24.78 32.77
C LEU A 491 3.67 -25.63 31.96
N ASP A 492 3.14 -26.66 31.30
CA ASP A 492 3.88 -27.46 30.34
C ASP A 492 4.36 -26.58 29.17
N GLU A 493 5.64 -26.69 28.83
CA GLU A 493 6.24 -26.18 27.60
C GLU A 493 5.48 -26.77 26.40
N LYS A 494 4.75 -25.91 25.67
CA LYS A 494 4.25 -26.25 24.33
C LYS A 494 5.02 -25.45 23.29
N GLN A 495 5.55 -26.21 22.34
CA GLN A 495 6.18 -25.79 21.09
C GLN A 495 5.46 -24.63 20.38
N PRO A 496 6.17 -23.85 19.54
CA PRO A 496 5.61 -22.73 18.81
C PRO A 496 4.38 -23.17 17.99
N PRO A 497 3.29 -22.37 17.98
CA PRO A 497 2.06 -22.76 17.32
C PRO A 497 2.29 -22.84 15.81
N GLN A 498 2.13 -24.03 15.25
CA GLN A 498 1.90 -24.20 13.82
C GLN A 498 0.62 -23.44 13.41
N PRO A 499 0.51 -22.97 12.15
CA PRO A 499 -0.66 -22.22 11.69
C PRO A 499 -1.93 -23.05 11.84
N THR A 500 -2.70 -22.77 12.89
CA THR A 500 -3.93 -23.48 13.21
C THR A 500 -4.96 -23.28 12.10
N SER A 501 -5.35 -24.35 11.42
CA SER A 501 -6.55 -24.40 10.60
C SER A 501 -7.75 -24.01 11.48
N VAL A 502 -8.29 -22.80 11.27
CA VAL A 502 -9.48 -22.35 12.00
C VAL A 502 -10.60 -23.35 11.74
N SER A 503 -11.22 -23.94 12.75
CA SER A 503 -12.33 -24.90 12.58
C SER A 503 -13.59 -24.22 12.03
N PHE A 504 -14.51 -24.98 11.42
CA PHE A 504 -15.83 -24.47 11.03
C PHE A 504 -16.69 -24.23 12.29
N SER A 505 -17.59 -23.24 12.26
CA SER A 505 -18.59 -23.08 13.33
C SER A 505 -19.65 -24.19 13.26
N SER A 506 -20.44 -24.38 14.32
CA SER A 506 -21.57 -25.32 14.31
C SER A 506 -22.58 -25.03 13.20
N GLU A 507 -22.88 -23.76 12.97
CA GLU A 507 -23.78 -23.31 11.89
C GLU A 507 -23.19 -23.59 10.50
N GLN A 508 -21.89 -23.35 10.31
CA GLN A 508 -21.20 -23.68 9.05
C GLN A 508 -21.14 -25.19 8.84
N GLN A 509 -20.87 -25.97 9.88
CA GLN A 509 -20.86 -27.43 9.82
C GLN A 509 -22.22 -27.98 9.42
N ALA A 510 -23.32 -27.44 9.97
CA ALA A 510 -24.67 -27.79 9.56
C ALA A 510 -24.94 -27.48 8.09
N ALA A 511 -24.43 -26.36 7.57
CA ALA A 511 -24.53 -26.01 6.14
C ALA A 511 -23.73 -26.97 5.24
N LEU A 512 -22.55 -27.42 5.67
CA LEU A 512 -21.73 -28.39 4.95
C LEU A 512 -22.48 -29.72 4.75
N THR A 513 -23.15 -30.20 5.80
CA THR A 513 -23.83 -31.51 5.82
C THR A 513 -25.29 -31.48 5.37
N ALA A 514 -25.84 -30.31 5.04
CA ALA A 514 -27.26 -30.17 4.66
C ALA A 514 -27.59 -30.82 3.31
N GLY A 515 -28.74 -31.48 3.21
CA GLY A 515 -29.21 -32.17 2.00
C GLY A 515 -29.86 -33.52 2.30
N PRO A 516 -30.24 -34.32 1.27
CA PRO A 516 -29.97 -34.12 -0.16
C PRO A 516 -30.97 -33.18 -0.89
N GLY A 517 -32.04 -32.75 -0.22
CA GLY A 517 -32.99 -31.77 -0.75
C GLY A 517 -32.38 -30.39 -1.02
N PRO A 518 -33.12 -29.47 -1.66
CA PRO A 518 -32.63 -28.12 -1.98
C PRO A 518 -32.34 -27.32 -0.72
N VAL A 519 -31.18 -26.67 -0.66
CA VAL A 519 -30.73 -25.88 0.49
C VAL A 519 -30.49 -24.43 0.09
N LEU A 520 -30.96 -23.50 0.92
CA LEU A 520 -30.63 -22.08 0.88
C LEU A 520 -29.93 -21.69 2.17
N VAL A 521 -28.74 -21.10 2.06
CA VAL A 521 -27.99 -20.55 3.18
C VAL A 521 -28.03 -19.03 3.13
N GLN A 522 -28.80 -18.43 4.04
CA GLN A 522 -28.87 -16.98 4.25
C GLN A 522 -27.69 -16.56 5.13
N ALA A 523 -26.64 -16.06 4.49
CA ALA A 523 -25.36 -15.79 5.10
C ALA A 523 -25.07 -14.28 5.14
N GLY A 524 -24.98 -13.73 6.35
CA GLY A 524 -24.66 -12.33 6.54
C GLY A 524 -23.24 -11.94 6.06
N PRO A 525 -22.91 -10.65 6.09
CA PRO A 525 -21.63 -10.13 5.63
C PRO A 525 -20.48 -10.75 6.42
N GLY A 526 -19.50 -11.33 5.72
CA GLY A 526 -18.32 -11.93 6.36
C GLY A 526 -18.60 -13.25 7.08
N ALA A 527 -19.74 -13.91 6.86
CA ALA A 527 -20.05 -15.22 7.45
C ALA A 527 -19.22 -16.40 6.88
N GLY A 528 -18.34 -16.12 5.91
CA GLY A 528 -17.50 -17.13 5.28
C GLY A 528 -18.18 -17.90 4.13
N LYS A 529 -19.01 -17.23 3.31
CA LYS A 529 -19.76 -17.86 2.19
C LYS A 529 -18.89 -18.74 1.29
N THR A 530 -17.81 -18.18 0.74
CA THR A 530 -16.84 -18.92 -0.10
C THR A 530 -16.20 -20.09 0.64
N ARG A 531 -15.91 -19.93 1.94
CA ARG A 531 -15.33 -20.98 2.77
C ARG A 531 -16.33 -22.14 2.97
N VAL A 532 -17.60 -21.84 3.17
CA VAL A 532 -18.69 -22.83 3.27
C VAL A 532 -18.88 -23.56 1.95
N LEU A 533 -18.84 -22.85 0.81
CA LEU A 533 -18.92 -23.46 -0.52
C LEU A 533 -17.79 -24.46 -0.77
N ILE A 534 -16.54 -24.07 -0.48
CA ILE A 534 -15.37 -24.96 -0.62
C ILE A 534 -15.48 -26.15 0.32
N GLY A 535 -15.79 -25.92 1.61
CA GLY A 535 -15.96 -26.99 2.57
C GLY A 535 -17.08 -27.97 2.19
N ARG A 536 -18.17 -27.48 1.59
CA ARG A 536 -19.24 -28.33 1.07
C ARG A 536 -18.80 -29.15 -0.13
N MET A 537 -18.07 -28.56 -1.09
CA MET A 537 -17.52 -29.33 -2.21
C MET A 537 -16.60 -30.45 -1.72
N GLN A 538 -15.71 -30.15 -0.77
CA GLN A 538 -14.87 -31.17 -0.13
C GLN A 538 -15.71 -32.28 0.51
N HIS A 539 -16.73 -31.90 1.30
CA HIS A 539 -17.63 -32.88 1.92
C HIS A 539 -18.34 -33.79 0.92
N LEU A 540 -18.78 -33.27 -0.23
CA LEU A 540 -19.42 -34.05 -1.29
C LEU A 540 -18.41 -34.98 -2.01
N LEU A 541 -17.19 -34.50 -2.24
CA LEU A 541 -16.12 -35.32 -2.79
C LEU A 541 -15.75 -36.48 -1.85
N ASP A 542 -15.68 -36.21 -0.54
CA ASP A 542 -15.41 -37.22 0.49
C ASP A 542 -16.53 -38.28 0.58
N GLN A 543 -17.76 -37.92 0.20
CA GLN A 543 -18.89 -38.85 0.06
C GLN A 543 -18.84 -39.68 -1.24
N GLY A 544 -17.82 -39.49 -2.08
CA GLY A 544 -17.64 -40.22 -3.33
C GLY A 544 -18.36 -39.61 -4.54
N ILE A 545 -18.86 -38.37 -4.45
CA ILE A 545 -19.41 -37.67 -5.62
C ILE A 545 -18.28 -37.32 -6.58
N PRO A 546 -18.33 -37.72 -7.87
CA PRO A 546 -17.30 -37.37 -8.84
C PRO A 546 -17.19 -35.85 -9.06
N SER A 547 -15.97 -35.32 -9.23
CA SER A 547 -15.75 -33.87 -9.41
C SER A 547 -16.50 -33.28 -10.61
N HIS A 548 -16.61 -34.01 -11.72
CA HIS A 548 -17.37 -33.61 -12.92
C HIS A 548 -18.91 -33.54 -12.70
N LYS A 549 -19.42 -34.09 -11.58
CA LYS A 549 -20.83 -33.97 -11.17
C LYS A 549 -21.09 -32.79 -10.23
N LEU A 550 -20.06 -32.03 -9.86
CA LEU A 550 -20.14 -30.85 -9.02
C LEU A 550 -19.97 -29.59 -9.88
N LEU A 551 -20.95 -28.69 -9.80
CA LEU A 551 -20.90 -27.39 -10.45
C LEU A 551 -21.01 -26.26 -9.42
N ALA A 552 -20.02 -25.37 -9.39
CA ALA A 552 -20.05 -24.13 -8.62
C ALA A 552 -20.24 -22.93 -9.54
N VAL A 553 -21.28 -22.14 -9.29
CA VAL A 553 -21.62 -20.94 -10.05
C VAL A 553 -21.36 -19.70 -9.21
N THR A 554 -20.64 -18.74 -9.78
CA THR A 554 -20.36 -17.43 -9.15
C THR A 554 -20.85 -16.28 -10.02
N PHE A 555 -21.04 -15.10 -9.42
CA PHE A 555 -21.55 -13.93 -10.14
C PHE A 555 -20.48 -13.21 -10.99
N THR A 556 -19.20 -13.27 -10.59
CA THR A 556 -18.10 -12.56 -11.28
C THR A 556 -16.96 -13.50 -11.63
N ARG A 557 -16.24 -13.24 -12.73
CA ARG A 557 -15.05 -14.02 -13.11
C ARG A 557 -13.94 -13.94 -12.06
N ARG A 558 -13.84 -12.82 -11.34
CA ARG A 558 -12.90 -12.67 -10.22
C ARG A 558 -13.22 -13.65 -9.09
N ALA A 559 -14.49 -13.76 -8.70
CA ALA A 559 -14.93 -14.72 -7.68
C ALA A 559 -14.72 -16.17 -8.14
N ALA A 560 -14.99 -16.48 -9.41
CA ALA A 560 -14.68 -17.79 -9.99
C ALA A 560 -13.18 -18.13 -9.92
N ASN A 561 -12.31 -17.21 -10.37
CA ASN A 561 -10.86 -17.36 -10.32
C ASN A 561 -10.36 -17.60 -8.89
N GLU A 562 -10.82 -16.78 -7.95
CA GLU A 562 -10.46 -16.89 -6.54
C GLU A 562 -10.92 -18.23 -5.94
N MET A 563 -12.14 -18.66 -6.25
CA MET A 563 -12.66 -19.96 -5.81
C MET A 563 -11.85 -21.13 -6.39
N ARG A 564 -11.46 -21.07 -7.67
CA ARG A 564 -10.57 -22.07 -8.29
C ARG A 564 -9.19 -22.14 -7.63
N GLN A 565 -8.57 -20.98 -7.36
CA GLN A 565 -7.29 -20.92 -6.66
C GLN A 565 -7.39 -21.51 -5.25
N ARG A 566 -8.43 -21.15 -4.49
CA ARG A 566 -8.65 -21.68 -3.15
C ARG A 566 -8.97 -23.19 -3.18
N LEU A 567 -9.70 -23.67 -4.18
CA LEU A 567 -9.94 -25.11 -4.40
C LEU A 567 -8.62 -25.85 -4.68
N ALA A 568 -7.74 -25.31 -5.53
CA ALA A 568 -6.45 -25.92 -5.82
C ALA A 568 -5.56 -26.01 -4.57
N VAL A 569 -5.57 -24.98 -3.71
CA VAL A 569 -4.86 -25.00 -2.42
C VAL A 569 -5.50 -26.01 -1.45
N ALA A 570 -6.83 -26.10 -1.44
CA ALA A 570 -7.56 -26.98 -0.52
C ALA A 570 -7.53 -28.46 -0.95
N LEU A 571 -7.24 -28.74 -2.23
CA LEU A 571 -7.21 -30.07 -2.85
C LEU A 571 -5.96 -30.26 -3.72
N PRO A 572 -4.73 -30.18 -3.17
CA PRO A 572 -3.48 -30.11 -3.95
C PRO A 572 -3.16 -31.41 -4.73
N HIS A 573 -3.79 -32.53 -4.36
CA HIS A 573 -3.54 -33.84 -4.97
C HIS A 573 -4.59 -34.26 -6.01
N MET A 574 -5.64 -33.47 -6.22
CA MET A 574 -6.71 -33.76 -7.16
C MET A 574 -6.34 -33.23 -8.56
N ARG A 575 -6.32 -34.11 -9.57
CA ARG A 575 -6.04 -33.71 -10.96
C ARG A 575 -7.20 -32.90 -11.56
N ASP A 576 -8.42 -33.40 -11.40
CA ASP A 576 -9.63 -32.80 -11.98
C ASP A 576 -10.48 -32.13 -10.90
N LEU A 577 -10.31 -30.82 -10.73
CA LEU A 577 -11.08 -30.03 -9.78
C LEU A 577 -12.54 -29.86 -10.24
N PRO A 578 -13.50 -29.66 -9.30
CA PRO A 578 -14.88 -29.31 -9.63
C PRO A 578 -14.97 -28.10 -10.57
N CYS A 579 -15.94 -28.12 -11.49
CA CYS A 579 -16.17 -26.99 -12.39
C CYS A 579 -16.65 -25.78 -11.59
N CYS A 580 -15.92 -24.67 -11.70
CA CYS A 580 -16.27 -23.41 -11.05
C CYS A 580 -16.12 -22.26 -12.03
N ASP A 581 -17.21 -21.60 -12.42
CA ASP A 581 -17.18 -20.38 -13.25
C ASP A 581 -18.47 -19.55 -13.07
N THR A 582 -18.61 -18.48 -13.86
CA THR A 582 -19.84 -17.73 -14.07
C THR A 582 -20.76 -18.46 -15.05
N MET A 583 -22.07 -18.21 -14.96
CA MET A 583 -23.01 -18.82 -15.91
C MET A 583 -22.72 -18.44 -17.37
N HIS A 584 -22.35 -17.19 -17.61
CA HIS A 584 -21.95 -16.71 -18.93
C HIS A 584 -20.69 -17.42 -19.43
N GLY A 585 -19.68 -17.62 -18.58
CA GLY A 585 -18.46 -18.35 -18.93
C GLY A 585 -18.75 -19.79 -19.36
N ILE A 586 -19.62 -20.49 -18.62
CA ILE A 586 -20.02 -21.87 -18.93
C ILE A 586 -20.81 -21.92 -20.25
N ALA A 587 -21.80 -21.04 -20.40
CA ALA A 587 -22.60 -20.96 -21.61
C ALA A 587 -21.74 -20.64 -22.84
N TRP A 588 -20.79 -19.72 -22.73
CA TRP A 588 -19.86 -19.38 -23.80
C TRP A 588 -19.00 -20.58 -24.23
N GLY A 589 -18.40 -21.29 -23.28
CA GLY A 589 -17.60 -22.48 -23.58
C GLY A 589 -18.41 -23.55 -24.33
N ARG A 590 -19.64 -23.82 -23.87
CA ARG A 590 -20.54 -24.79 -24.49
C ARG A 590 -21.03 -24.36 -25.87
N MET A 591 -21.46 -23.11 -26.01
CA MET A 591 -21.97 -22.60 -27.28
C MET A 591 -20.87 -22.53 -28.33
N ARG A 592 -19.66 -22.08 -27.96
CA ARG A 592 -18.50 -22.06 -28.87
C ARG A 592 -18.18 -23.46 -29.39
N ALA A 593 -18.13 -24.47 -28.50
CA ALA A 593 -17.89 -25.85 -28.89
C ALA A 593 -18.99 -26.38 -29.84
N ALA A 594 -20.25 -26.09 -29.55
CA ALA A 594 -21.38 -26.48 -30.39
C ALA A 594 -21.32 -25.84 -31.78
N MET A 595 -21.03 -24.53 -31.86
CA MET A 595 -20.96 -23.81 -33.14
C MET A 595 -19.75 -24.23 -33.97
N GLN A 596 -18.61 -24.49 -33.33
CA GLN A 596 -17.42 -25.03 -33.98
C GLN A 596 -17.68 -26.40 -34.60
N SER A 597 -18.45 -27.28 -33.92
CA SER A 597 -18.87 -28.58 -34.48
C SER A 597 -19.77 -28.46 -35.72
N GLN A 598 -20.43 -27.31 -35.90
CA GLN A 598 -21.26 -26.99 -37.06
C GLN A 598 -20.49 -26.22 -38.15
N GLY A 599 -19.18 -26.02 -37.99
CA GLY A 599 -18.36 -25.24 -38.93
C GLY A 599 -18.67 -23.73 -38.90
N ARG A 600 -19.20 -23.21 -37.78
CA ARG A 600 -19.49 -21.79 -37.59
C ARG A 600 -18.58 -21.19 -36.53
N GLU A 601 -18.04 -20.01 -36.81
CA GLU A 601 -17.33 -19.19 -35.83
C GLU A 601 -18.30 -18.31 -35.03
N CYS A 602 -17.93 -17.96 -33.81
CA CYS A 602 -18.71 -17.09 -32.93
C CYS A 602 -17.84 -15.98 -32.34
N MET A 603 -18.39 -14.78 -32.25
CA MET A 603 -17.72 -13.62 -31.66
C MET A 603 -18.59 -13.03 -30.55
N LEU A 604 -18.08 -13.04 -29.32
CA LEU A 604 -18.73 -12.42 -28.17
C LEU A 604 -18.51 -10.90 -28.22
N LEU A 605 -19.60 -10.15 -28.19
CA LEU A 605 -19.63 -8.69 -28.17
C LEU A 605 -19.77 -8.19 -26.72
N GLY A 606 -18.92 -7.23 -26.34
CA GLY A 606 -19.15 -6.44 -25.13
C GLY A 606 -20.41 -5.56 -25.25
N ASP A 607 -20.96 -5.11 -24.12
CA ASP A 607 -22.21 -4.35 -24.06
C ASP A 607 -22.26 -3.14 -25.00
N ASP A 608 -21.17 -2.37 -25.06
CA ASP A 608 -21.07 -1.19 -25.94
C ASP A 608 -21.12 -1.60 -27.42
N ALA A 609 -20.40 -2.66 -27.81
CA ALA A 609 -20.38 -3.16 -29.18
C ALA A 609 -21.75 -3.76 -29.57
N ALA A 610 -22.40 -4.48 -28.65
CA ALA A 610 -23.74 -5.01 -28.83
C ALA A 610 -24.77 -3.89 -29.00
N GLN A 611 -24.72 -2.84 -28.16
CA GLN A 611 -25.60 -1.67 -28.29
C GLN A 611 -25.36 -0.91 -29.60
N GLN A 612 -24.10 -0.77 -30.03
CA GLN A 612 -23.79 -0.17 -31.33
C GLN A 612 -24.32 -1.01 -32.50
N LEU A 613 -24.16 -2.34 -32.44
CA LEU A 613 -24.70 -3.24 -33.46
C LEU A 613 -26.23 -3.18 -33.49
N PHE A 614 -26.88 -3.10 -32.32
CA PHE A 614 -28.33 -2.88 -32.21
C PHE A 614 -28.76 -1.56 -32.86
N ARG A 615 -28.03 -0.46 -32.62
CA ARG A 615 -28.30 0.83 -33.28
C ARG A 615 -28.08 0.74 -34.79
N ALA A 616 -27.02 0.09 -35.25
CA ALA A 616 -26.73 -0.09 -36.66
C ALA A 616 -27.76 -0.96 -37.39
N ALA A 617 -28.33 -1.96 -36.69
CA ALA A 617 -29.42 -2.78 -37.20
C ALA A 617 -30.75 -2.01 -37.32
N ASN A 618 -30.88 -0.88 -36.61
CA ASN A 618 -32.08 -0.05 -36.53
C ASN A 618 -31.79 1.42 -36.92
N PRO A 619 -31.31 1.71 -38.14
CA PRO A 619 -30.88 3.05 -38.55
C PRO A 619 -32.02 4.09 -38.56
N GLN A 620 -33.27 3.64 -38.61
CA GLN A 620 -34.47 4.48 -38.55
C GLN A 620 -34.72 5.11 -37.17
N LEU A 621 -34.08 4.61 -36.11
CA LEU A 621 -34.33 5.06 -34.74
C LEU A 621 -33.39 6.19 -34.34
N ALA A 622 -33.92 7.22 -33.69
CA ALA A 622 -33.10 8.23 -33.02
C ALA A 622 -32.30 7.59 -31.87
N ALA A 623 -31.10 8.12 -31.59
CA ALA A 623 -30.17 7.53 -30.61
C ALA A 623 -30.77 7.32 -29.20
N ARG A 624 -31.62 8.26 -28.74
CA ARG A 624 -32.32 8.15 -27.45
C ARG A 624 -33.34 7.01 -27.46
N GLN A 625 -34.12 6.90 -28.52
CA GLN A 625 -35.12 5.85 -28.68
C GLN A 625 -34.48 4.47 -28.80
N ALA A 626 -33.41 4.33 -29.59
CA ALA A 626 -32.67 3.07 -29.70
C ALA A 626 -32.07 2.63 -28.35
N SER A 627 -31.58 3.58 -27.54
CA SER A 627 -31.06 3.27 -26.20
C SER A 627 -32.15 2.79 -25.24
N GLU A 628 -33.36 3.34 -25.35
CA GLU A 628 -34.49 2.93 -24.55
C GLU A 628 -35.01 1.55 -24.96
N LEU A 629 -35.17 1.28 -26.26
CA LEU A 629 -35.57 -0.04 -26.76
C LEU A 629 -34.53 -1.12 -26.44
N TRP A 630 -33.23 -0.79 -26.51
CA TRP A 630 -32.15 -1.68 -26.06
C TRP A 630 -32.30 -2.06 -24.58
N ARG A 631 -32.60 -1.08 -23.72
CA ARG A 631 -32.82 -1.29 -22.28
C ARG A 631 -34.03 -2.20 -22.04
N GLN A 632 -35.13 -1.97 -22.76
CA GLN A 632 -36.34 -2.80 -22.65
C GLN A 632 -36.09 -4.24 -23.13
N LEU A 633 -35.40 -4.41 -24.27
CA LEU A 633 -35.03 -5.73 -24.79
C LEU A 633 -34.16 -6.51 -23.80
N THR A 634 -33.09 -5.89 -23.30
CA THR A 634 -32.17 -6.52 -22.34
C THR A 634 -32.91 -6.93 -21.07
N LEU A 635 -33.75 -6.05 -20.53
CA LEU A 635 -34.55 -6.33 -19.35
C LEU A 635 -35.57 -7.46 -19.57
N ALA A 636 -36.22 -7.50 -20.74
CA ALA A 636 -37.20 -8.53 -21.06
C ALA A 636 -36.55 -9.92 -21.15
N ARG A 637 -35.39 -10.01 -21.81
CA ARG A 637 -34.61 -11.28 -21.91
C ARG A 637 -34.17 -11.77 -20.53
N GLU A 638 -33.57 -10.89 -19.73
CA GLU A 638 -33.10 -11.21 -18.38
C GLU A 638 -34.25 -11.67 -17.46
N CYS A 639 -35.43 -11.05 -17.60
CA CYS A 639 -36.62 -11.37 -16.82
C CYS A 639 -37.48 -12.51 -17.38
N GLN A 640 -37.14 -13.09 -18.54
CA GLN A 640 -38.01 -14.00 -19.30
C GLN A 640 -39.43 -13.46 -19.57
N ARG A 641 -39.53 -12.17 -19.93
CA ARG A 641 -40.80 -11.54 -20.30
C ARG A 641 -41.01 -11.60 -21.82
N SER A 642 -42.27 -11.74 -22.23
CA SER A 642 -42.67 -11.62 -23.63
C SER A 642 -42.39 -10.21 -24.15
N LEU A 643 -42.00 -10.10 -25.42
CA LEU A 643 -41.80 -8.83 -26.11
C LEU A 643 -43.14 -8.35 -26.69
N ASP A 644 -44.05 -7.92 -25.82
CA ASP A 644 -45.40 -7.53 -26.22
C ASP A 644 -45.46 -6.18 -26.94
N ASP A 645 -44.46 -5.31 -26.73
CA ASP A 645 -44.31 -4.05 -27.48
C ASP A 645 -43.81 -4.34 -28.92
N PRO A 646 -44.62 -4.07 -29.96
CA PRO A 646 -44.25 -4.34 -31.34
C PRO A 646 -42.97 -3.63 -31.78
N SER A 647 -42.66 -2.46 -31.20
CA SER A 647 -41.45 -1.69 -31.55
C SER A 647 -40.19 -2.37 -31.02
N VAL A 648 -40.23 -2.93 -29.81
CA VAL A 648 -39.13 -3.71 -29.23
C VAL A 648 -38.97 -5.02 -30.01
N ALA A 649 -40.07 -5.72 -30.30
CA ALA A 649 -40.05 -6.98 -31.05
C ALA A 649 -39.47 -6.81 -32.46
N GLN A 650 -39.89 -5.77 -33.18
CA GLN A 650 -39.35 -5.45 -34.51
C GLN A 650 -37.85 -5.13 -34.45
N ALA A 651 -37.44 -4.30 -33.48
CA ALA A 651 -36.04 -3.92 -33.34
C ALA A 651 -35.14 -5.10 -32.95
N ALA A 652 -35.64 -5.99 -32.09
CA ALA A 652 -34.98 -7.24 -31.71
C ALA A 652 -34.82 -8.19 -32.90
N ALA A 653 -35.84 -8.33 -33.76
CA ALA A 653 -35.76 -9.16 -34.96
C ALA A 653 -34.73 -8.65 -35.98
N GLN A 654 -34.67 -7.32 -36.17
CA GLN A 654 -33.64 -6.68 -37.02
C GLN A 654 -32.24 -6.94 -36.47
N TYR A 655 -32.07 -6.78 -35.16
CA TYR A 655 -30.82 -7.05 -34.47
C TYR A 655 -30.40 -8.53 -34.57
N ALA A 656 -31.32 -9.48 -34.36
CA ALA A 656 -31.05 -10.91 -34.50
C ALA A 656 -30.61 -11.27 -35.94
N ARG A 657 -31.30 -10.73 -36.97
CA ARG A 657 -30.89 -10.92 -38.37
C ARG A 657 -29.49 -10.34 -38.62
N ARG A 658 -29.19 -9.15 -38.08
CA ARG A 658 -27.87 -8.52 -38.21
C ARG A 658 -26.77 -9.37 -37.58
N LYS A 659 -27.04 -10.05 -36.46
CA LYS A 659 -26.07 -10.94 -35.78
C LYS A 659 -25.67 -12.16 -36.63
N SER A 660 -26.55 -12.63 -37.51
CA SER A 660 -26.35 -13.84 -38.31
C SER A 660 -26.26 -13.60 -39.82
N GLU A 661 -26.15 -12.35 -40.27
CA GLU A 661 -26.18 -12.01 -41.70
C GLU A 661 -24.92 -12.49 -42.46
N ARG A 662 -23.79 -12.64 -41.74
CA ARG A 662 -22.50 -12.99 -42.32
C ARG A 662 -22.39 -14.53 -42.38
N PRO A 663 -22.23 -15.13 -43.57
CA PRO A 663 -22.07 -16.57 -43.69
C PRO A 663 -20.87 -17.08 -42.87
N GLY A 664 -21.07 -18.13 -42.08
CA GLY A 664 -20.02 -18.75 -41.27
C GLY A 664 -19.68 -18.05 -39.95
N LEU A 665 -20.23 -16.86 -39.66
CA LEU A 665 -19.99 -16.11 -38.43
C LEU A 665 -21.30 -15.80 -37.69
N LEU A 666 -21.27 -15.92 -36.36
CA LEU A 666 -22.35 -15.49 -35.48
C LEU A 666 -21.83 -14.46 -34.47
N TYR A 667 -22.40 -13.25 -34.49
CA TYR A 667 -22.22 -12.31 -33.37
C TYR A 667 -23.11 -12.73 -32.20
N VAL A 668 -22.55 -12.64 -31.00
CA VAL A 668 -23.17 -13.12 -29.77
C VAL A 668 -23.03 -12.02 -28.72
N ASP A 669 -24.11 -11.65 -28.04
CA ASP A 669 -24.07 -10.80 -26.84
C ASP A 669 -24.23 -11.63 -25.55
N TYR A 670 -24.02 -11.01 -24.38
CA TYR A 670 -24.11 -11.74 -23.11
C TYR A 670 -25.47 -12.40 -22.86
N ALA A 671 -26.57 -11.77 -23.30
CA ALA A 671 -27.90 -12.35 -23.12
C ALA A 671 -28.12 -13.57 -24.04
N ASP A 672 -27.49 -13.61 -25.22
CA ASP A 672 -27.54 -14.79 -26.11
C ASP A 672 -26.96 -16.04 -25.43
N LEU A 673 -25.95 -15.87 -24.57
CA LEU A 673 -25.34 -16.99 -23.86
C LEU A 673 -26.35 -17.68 -22.94
N LEU A 674 -27.12 -16.89 -22.19
CA LEU A 674 -28.11 -17.41 -21.26
C LEU A 674 -29.33 -17.98 -22.00
N ASP A 675 -29.82 -17.29 -23.03
CA ASP A 675 -30.93 -17.76 -23.86
C ASP A 675 -30.57 -19.09 -24.53
N TRP A 676 -29.38 -19.17 -25.14
CA TRP A 676 -28.90 -20.41 -25.76
C TRP A 676 -28.78 -21.54 -24.76
N TRP A 677 -28.21 -21.30 -23.57
CA TRP A 677 -28.06 -22.35 -22.57
C TRP A 677 -29.43 -22.83 -22.07
N LEU A 678 -30.37 -21.91 -21.83
CA LEU A 678 -31.73 -22.25 -21.43
C LEU A 678 -32.42 -23.14 -22.48
N GLU A 679 -32.28 -22.85 -23.76
CA GLU A 679 -32.87 -23.64 -24.84
C GLU A 679 -32.26 -25.05 -24.94
N HIS A 680 -30.95 -25.19 -24.71
CA HIS A 680 -30.21 -26.43 -24.97
C HIS A 680 -30.02 -27.32 -23.73
N VAL A 681 -30.19 -26.80 -22.51
CA VAL A 681 -29.96 -27.56 -21.27
C VAL A 681 -30.85 -28.80 -21.15
N ALA A 682 -32.09 -28.73 -21.67
CA ALA A 682 -33.02 -29.86 -21.62
C ALA A 682 -32.60 -31.03 -22.53
N ALA A 683 -31.79 -30.77 -23.56
CA ALA A 683 -31.27 -31.78 -24.48
C ALA A 683 -29.90 -32.34 -24.04
N MET A 684 -29.39 -31.92 -22.88
CA MET A 684 -28.11 -32.40 -22.39
C MET A 684 -28.15 -33.89 -22.01
N PRO A 685 -27.10 -34.66 -22.35
CA PRO A 685 -26.97 -36.04 -21.90
C PRO A 685 -27.01 -36.15 -20.36
N PRO A 686 -27.68 -37.16 -19.77
CA PRO A 686 -27.77 -37.32 -18.31
C PRO A 686 -26.41 -37.44 -17.60
N ASP A 687 -25.39 -37.97 -18.28
CA ASP A 687 -24.02 -38.05 -17.81
C ASP A 687 -23.32 -36.69 -17.73
N GLN A 688 -23.78 -35.69 -18.50
CA GLN A 688 -23.26 -34.32 -18.47
C GLN A 688 -24.00 -33.38 -17.51
N LEU A 689 -25.13 -33.82 -16.96
CA LEU A 689 -25.86 -33.05 -15.94
C LEU A 689 -25.17 -33.17 -14.58
N PRO A 690 -25.02 -32.04 -13.84
CA PRO A 690 -24.47 -32.07 -12.49
C PRO A 690 -25.43 -32.77 -11.52
N GLN A 691 -24.89 -33.43 -10.51
CA GLN A 691 -25.68 -33.93 -9.37
C GLN A 691 -25.86 -32.85 -8.31
N HIS A 692 -24.90 -31.92 -8.21
CA HIS A 692 -24.96 -30.79 -7.29
C HIS A 692 -24.62 -29.49 -8.00
N VAL A 693 -25.47 -28.48 -7.79
CA VAL A 693 -25.25 -27.11 -8.26
C VAL A 693 -25.19 -26.19 -7.06
N LEU A 694 -23.99 -25.69 -6.80
CA LEU A 694 -23.69 -24.75 -5.72
C LEU A 694 -23.66 -23.34 -6.30
N VAL A 695 -24.42 -22.41 -5.72
CA VAL A 695 -24.56 -21.06 -6.26
C VAL A 695 -24.18 -20.02 -5.21
N ASP A 696 -23.17 -19.22 -5.52
CA ASP A 696 -22.80 -18.04 -4.72
C ASP A 696 -23.62 -16.82 -5.13
N GLU A 697 -23.83 -15.90 -4.18
CA GLU A 697 -24.66 -14.70 -4.32
C GLU A 697 -26.06 -14.97 -4.91
N VAL A 698 -26.74 -16.01 -4.40
CA VAL A 698 -28.05 -16.48 -4.88
C VAL A 698 -29.10 -15.38 -5.01
N GLN A 699 -29.02 -14.33 -4.17
CA GLN A 699 -29.94 -13.20 -4.19
C GLN A 699 -29.87 -12.38 -5.50
N ASP A 700 -28.77 -12.46 -6.24
CA ASP A 700 -28.57 -11.73 -7.50
C ASP A 700 -28.95 -12.53 -8.75
N LEU A 701 -29.44 -13.76 -8.60
CA LEU A 701 -29.86 -14.56 -9.75
C LEU A 701 -31.04 -13.91 -10.46
N SER A 702 -30.90 -13.70 -11.76
CA SER A 702 -32.02 -13.31 -12.60
C SER A 702 -32.98 -14.46 -12.87
N PRO A 703 -34.23 -14.17 -13.29
CA PRO A 703 -35.20 -15.20 -13.66
C PRO A 703 -34.66 -16.20 -14.70
N VAL A 704 -33.93 -15.73 -15.73
CA VAL A 704 -33.33 -16.62 -16.73
C VAL A 704 -32.25 -17.54 -16.13
N GLN A 705 -31.42 -17.02 -15.23
CA GLN A 705 -30.39 -17.80 -14.55
C GLN A 705 -31.00 -18.86 -13.64
N LEU A 706 -32.03 -18.50 -12.86
CA LEU A 706 -32.75 -19.45 -12.02
C LEU A 706 -33.44 -20.54 -12.86
N ALA A 707 -34.01 -20.19 -14.01
CA ALA A 707 -34.62 -21.16 -14.92
C ALA A 707 -33.59 -22.16 -15.48
N ILE A 708 -32.38 -21.71 -15.82
CA ILE A 708 -31.28 -22.60 -16.23
C ILE A 708 -30.89 -23.53 -15.07
N ILE A 709 -30.67 -22.99 -13.87
CA ILE A 709 -30.31 -23.81 -12.69
C ILE A 709 -31.39 -24.86 -12.40
N ARG A 710 -32.66 -24.48 -12.50
CA ARG A 710 -33.79 -25.42 -12.33
C ARG A 710 -33.76 -26.55 -13.35
N ARG A 711 -33.39 -26.28 -14.61
CA ARG A 711 -33.29 -27.30 -15.66
C ARG A 711 -32.04 -28.18 -15.54
N LEU A 712 -31.00 -27.73 -14.83
CA LEU A 712 -29.81 -28.54 -14.53
C LEU A 712 -30.05 -29.60 -13.44
N LEU A 713 -31.14 -29.46 -12.68
CA LEU A 713 -31.44 -30.30 -11.51
C LEU A 713 -32.77 -31.06 -11.69
N PRO A 714 -33.01 -32.11 -10.90
CA PRO A 714 -34.32 -32.76 -10.83
C PRO A 714 -35.42 -31.79 -10.38
N GLY A 715 -36.68 -32.09 -10.72
CA GLY A 715 -37.82 -31.22 -10.44
C GLY A 715 -38.07 -30.93 -8.96
N ASP A 716 -37.60 -31.81 -8.05
CA ASP A 716 -37.64 -31.63 -6.60
C ASP A 716 -36.48 -30.78 -6.05
N GLY A 717 -35.53 -30.36 -6.90
CA GLY A 717 -34.40 -29.52 -6.53
C GLY A 717 -33.28 -30.23 -5.78
N LYS A 718 -33.30 -31.56 -5.68
CA LYS A 718 -32.21 -32.31 -5.04
C LYS A 718 -30.87 -31.94 -5.65
N GLY A 719 -29.90 -31.65 -4.79
CA GLY A 719 -28.56 -31.20 -5.20
C GLY A 719 -28.39 -29.68 -5.31
N PHE A 720 -29.45 -28.87 -5.24
CA PHE A 720 -29.34 -27.41 -5.16
C PHE A 720 -28.75 -26.97 -3.82
N PHE A 721 -27.77 -26.07 -3.88
CA PHE A 721 -27.25 -25.36 -2.71
C PHE A 721 -26.98 -23.89 -3.06
N GLY A 722 -27.89 -23.01 -2.69
CA GLY A 722 -27.70 -21.56 -2.84
C GLY A 722 -27.14 -20.95 -1.55
N ILE A 723 -26.18 -20.05 -1.64
CA ILE A 723 -25.73 -19.22 -0.52
C ILE A 723 -25.73 -17.75 -0.93
N GLY A 724 -26.14 -16.87 -0.03
CA GLY A 724 -26.19 -15.45 -0.32
C GLY A 724 -26.70 -14.61 0.83
N ASP A 725 -26.64 -13.29 0.65
CA ASP A 725 -27.13 -12.31 1.62
C ASP A 725 -28.28 -11.52 0.99
N PRO A 726 -29.55 -11.74 1.37
CA PRO A 726 -30.69 -11.01 0.81
C PRO A 726 -30.58 -9.49 1.05
N ASP A 727 -29.91 -9.05 2.11
CA ASP A 727 -29.70 -7.64 2.40
C ASP A 727 -28.59 -7.02 1.51
N GLN A 728 -27.91 -7.83 0.66
CA GLN A 728 -26.94 -7.38 -0.36
C GLN A 728 -27.46 -7.49 -1.80
N ALA A 729 -28.77 -7.61 -2.02
CA ALA A 729 -29.37 -7.57 -3.35
C ALA A 729 -29.38 -6.12 -3.91
N ILE A 730 -28.42 -5.80 -4.79
CA ILE A 730 -28.15 -4.42 -5.26
C ILE A 730 -28.14 -4.29 -6.81
N TYR A 731 -28.69 -5.29 -7.51
CA TYR A 731 -28.80 -5.30 -8.97
C TYR A 731 -30.26 -5.21 -9.44
N GLY A 732 -31.12 -4.54 -8.67
CA GLY A 732 -32.55 -4.41 -8.99
C GLY A 732 -32.80 -3.72 -10.33
N PHE A 733 -31.92 -2.79 -10.71
CA PHE A 733 -31.94 -2.14 -12.03
C PHE A 733 -31.78 -3.09 -13.23
N ARG A 734 -31.31 -4.34 -13.03
CA ARG A 734 -31.27 -5.40 -14.06
C ARG A 734 -32.59 -6.18 -14.17
N GLY A 735 -33.61 -5.80 -13.42
CA GLY A 735 -34.88 -6.53 -13.35
C GLY A 735 -34.87 -7.70 -12.37
N VAL A 736 -33.80 -7.83 -11.59
CA VAL A 736 -33.69 -8.86 -10.55
C VAL A 736 -34.51 -8.41 -9.34
N SER A 737 -35.74 -8.89 -9.22
CA SER A 737 -36.42 -8.94 -7.92
C SER A 737 -35.67 -10.00 -7.10
N GLY A 738 -34.67 -9.58 -6.32
CA GLY A 738 -33.67 -10.48 -5.71
C GLY A 738 -34.27 -11.77 -5.15
N GLN A 739 -33.58 -12.89 -5.37
CA GLN A 739 -34.10 -14.20 -4.96
C GLN A 739 -34.21 -14.27 -3.44
N SER A 740 -35.43 -14.08 -2.97
CA SER A 740 -35.81 -14.27 -1.59
C SER A 740 -36.09 -15.75 -1.31
N GLU A 741 -36.15 -16.09 -0.04
CA GLU A 741 -36.68 -17.38 0.40
C GLU A 741 -38.05 -17.68 -0.22
N GLY A 742 -38.95 -16.68 -0.28
CA GLY A 742 -40.28 -16.85 -0.85
C GLY A 742 -40.26 -17.24 -2.32
N SER A 743 -39.43 -16.58 -3.14
CA SER A 743 -39.30 -16.91 -4.56
C SER A 743 -38.70 -18.30 -4.78
N LEU A 744 -37.71 -18.71 -3.97
CA LEU A 744 -37.13 -20.05 -4.10
C LEU A 744 -38.08 -21.15 -3.60
N ARG A 745 -38.86 -20.88 -2.53
CA ARG A 745 -39.90 -21.82 -2.06
C ARG A 745 -41.02 -22.03 -3.07
N ALA A 746 -41.34 -21.01 -3.88
CA ALA A 746 -42.30 -21.14 -4.98
C ALA A 746 -41.80 -22.10 -6.08
N VAL A 747 -40.48 -22.24 -6.23
CA VAL A 747 -39.86 -23.20 -7.17
C VAL A 747 -39.68 -24.57 -6.52
N TRP A 748 -39.22 -24.60 -5.27
CA TRP A 748 -38.92 -25.80 -4.51
C TRP A 748 -39.58 -25.75 -3.11
N PRO A 749 -40.77 -26.35 -2.93
CA PRO A 749 -41.51 -26.29 -1.67
C PRO A 749 -40.75 -26.87 -0.46
N GLU A 750 -39.93 -27.91 -0.67
CA GLU A 750 -39.12 -28.55 0.38
C GLU A 750 -37.77 -27.87 0.64
N LEU A 751 -37.61 -26.59 0.26
CA LEU A 751 -36.39 -25.82 0.49
C LEU A 751 -36.02 -25.76 1.99
N SER A 752 -34.85 -26.29 2.34
CA SER A 752 -34.25 -26.12 3.66
C SER A 752 -33.53 -24.78 3.72
N VAL A 753 -33.78 -24.00 4.78
CA VAL A 753 -33.16 -22.67 4.96
C VAL A 753 -32.31 -22.68 6.22
N LEU A 754 -31.06 -22.27 6.09
CA LEU A 754 -30.10 -22.14 7.17
C LEU A 754 -29.58 -20.71 7.24
N CYS A 755 -29.33 -20.21 8.46
CA CYS A 755 -28.85 -18.85 8.67
C CYS A 755 -27.41 -18.85 9.21
N LEU A 756 -26.55 -18.02 8.63
CA LEU A 756 -25.20 -17.77 9.14
C LEU A 756 -25.07 -16.29 9.52
N GLY A 757 -25.31 -15.99 10.81
CA GLY A 757 -25.27 -14.62 11.34
C GLY A 757 -23.89 -14.19 11.86
N ARG A 758 -22.97 -15.14 12.08
CA ARG A 758 -21.67 -14.87 12.70
C ARG A 758 -20.65 -14.35 11.67
N SER A 759 -20.29 -13.07 11.75
CA SER A 759 -19.31 -12.43 10.86
C SER A 759 -17.88 -12.60 11.38
N PHE A 760 -16.99 -13.13 10.54
CA PHE A 760 -15.56 -13.23 10.83
C PHE A 760 -14.75 -12.03 10.31
N ARG A 761 -15.42 -11.08 9.66
CA ARG A 761 -14.82 -9.92 9.00
C ARG A 761 -14.87 -8.65 9.85
N SER A 762 -16.07 -8.26 10.26
CA SER A 762 -16.34 -6.91 10.79
C SER A 762 -16.49 -6.89 12.30
N SER A 763 -16.14 -5.77 12.92
CA SER A 763 -16.45 -5.51 14.33
C SER A 763 -17.95 -5.47 14.58
N GLN A 764 -18.34 -5.65 15.85
CA GLN A 764 -19.76 -5.57 16.22
C GLN A 764 -20.34 -4.18 15.96
N ASP A 765 -19.57 -3.11 16.15
CA ASP A 765 -20.02 -1.73 15.92
C ASP A 765 -20.32 -1.47 14.44
N VAL A 766 -19.48 -1.98 13.53
CA VAL A 766 -19.72 -1.89 12.08
C VAL A 766 -21.00 -2.63 11.71
N LEU A 767 -21.20 -3.85 12.23
CA LEU A 767 -22.41 -4.65 11.97
C LEU A 767 -23.67 -3.97 12.49
N ASN A 768 -23.61 -3.42 13.71
CA ASN A 768 -24.74 -2.73 14.34
C ASN A 768 -25.16 -1.50 13.54
N MET A 769 -24.19 -0.66 13.16
CA MET A 769 -24.43 0.53 12.36
C MET A 769 -24.95 0.16 10.97
N ALA A 770 -24.36 -0.82 10.28
CA ALA A 770 -24.85 -1.25 8.98
C ALA A 770 -26.30 -1.75 9.04
N ARG A 771 -26.62 -2.57 10.05
CA ARG A 771 -27.98 -3.09 10.28
C ARG A 771 -28.99 -1.99 10.58
N SER A 772 -28.58 -0.87 11.15
CA SER A 772 -29.49 0.26 11.48
C SER A 772 -30.11 0.92 10.23
N LEU A 773 -29.53 0.71 9.05
CA LEU A 773 -30.03 1.26 7.78
C LEU A 773 -31.20 0.47 7.19
N LEU A 774 -31.34 -0.81 7.57
CA LEU A 774 -32.29 -1.73 6.96
C LEU A 774 -33.63 -1.69 7.71
N HIS A 775 -34.72 -1.61 6.95
CA HIS A 775 -36.09 -1.61 7.49
C HIS A 775 -36.51 -2.99 8.04
N HIS A 776 -36.18 -4.06 7.32
CA HIS A 776 -36.44 -5.44 7.74
C HIS A 776 -35.21 -6.01 8.47
N LYS A 777 -35.33 -6.25 9.78
CA LYS A 777 -34.20 -6.69 10.61
C LYS A 777 -34.08 -8.22 10.62
N GLY A 778 -32.92 -8.74 10.19
CA GLY A 778 -32.47 -10.08 10.58
C GLY A 778 -32.86 -11.24 9.66
N GLN A 779 -32.85 -11.04 8.33
CA GLN A 779 -33.07 -12.13 7.38
C GLN A 779 -32.01 -13.23 7.49
N CYS A 780 -30.76 -12.87 7.78
CA CYS A 780 -29.68 -13.84 8.05
C CYS A 780 -29.56 -14.22 9.54
N GLY A 781 -30.57 -13.94 10.36
CA GLY A 781 -30.48 -14.02 11.82
C GLY A 781 -29.71 -12.84 12.46
N PRO A 782 -29.33 -12.93 13.75
CA PRO A 782 -28.58 -11.88 14.43
C PRO A 782 -27.14 -11.79 13.92
N LEU A 783 -26.77 -10.62 13.39
CA LEU A 783 -25.39 -10.35 12.98
C LEU A 783 -24.49 -10.18 14.21
N THR A 784 -23.58 -11.13 14.41
CA THR A 784 -22.66 -11.16 15.56
C THR A 784 -21.22 -11.24 15.10
N ALA A 785 -20.34 -10.43 15.69
CA ALA A 785 -18.91 -10.50 15.39
C ALA A 785 -18.32 -11.77 16.01
N ALA A 786 -17.58 -12.54 15.21
CA ALA A 786 -16.91 -13.76 15.66
C ALA A 786 -15.69 -13.46 16.54
N ARG A 787 -15.09 -12.29 16.33
CA ARG A 787 -13.90 -11.78 17.00
C ARG A 787 -14.24 -10.46 17.69
N GLN A 788 -13.67 -10.22 18.87
CA GLN A 788 -13.73 -8.90 19.48
C GLN A 788 -12.71 -8.00 18.77
N LEU A 789 -13.22 -7.11 17.92
CA LEU A 789 -12.46 -6.10 17.21
C LEU A 789 -12.99 -4.73 17.64
N SER A 790 -12.10 -3.84 18.06
CA SER A 790 -12.42 -2.41 18.17
C SER A 790 -12.56 -1.78 16.80
N ALA A 791 -13.47 -0.81 16.69
CA ALA A 791 -13.66 -0.08 15.45
C ALA A 791 -13.64 1.44 15.60
N GLN A 792 -13.09 2.08 14.59
CA GLN A 792 -13.11 3.53 14.42
C GLN A 792 -14.23 3.93 13.48
N LEU A 793 -15.28 4.55 14.01
CA LEU A 793 -16.39 5.08 13.22
C LEU A 793 -16.37 6.61 13.29
N ARG A 794 -16.10 7.29 12.15
CA ARG A 794 -16.06 8.76 12.08
C ARG A 794 -16.98 9.30 11.00
N LEU A 795 -17.67 10.38 11.33
CA LEU A 795 -18.42 11.20 10.39
C LEU A 795 -17.76 12.57 10.26
N PHE A 796 -17.47 12.98 9.03
CA PHE A 796 -16.87 14.27 8.70
C PHE A 796 -17.80 15.14 7.86
N SER A 797 -18.06 16.36 8.35
CA SER A 797 -18.82 17.38 7.63
C SER A 797 -17.87 18.45 7.09
N SER A 798 -17.88 18.66 5.78
CA SER A 798 -17.00 19.61 5.11
C SER A 798 -17.76 20.74 4.41
N PRO A 799 -17.17 21.95 4.31
CA PRO A 799 -17.80 23.06 3.60
C PRO A 799 -17.77 22.88 2.08
N ASP A 800 -16.75 22.19 1.56
CA ASP A 800 -16.57 21.94 0.13
C ASP A 800 -15.82 20.62 -0.12
N GLN A 801 -15.90 20.16 -1.38
CA GLN A 801 -15.21 18.96 -1.85
C GLN A 801 -13.70 18.98 -1.59
N GLN A 802 -13.03 20.13 -1.67
CA GLN A 802 -11.58 20.20 -1.45
C GLN A 802 -11.20 19.95 0.01
N ALA A 803 -12.00 20.44 0.95
CA ALA A 803 -11.85 20.15 2.37
C ALA A 803 -12.13 18.66 2.68
N GLU A 804 -13.12 18.05 2.03
CA GLU A 804 -13.37 16.60 2.08
C GLU A 804 -12.14 15.80 1.61
N LEU A 805 -11.61 16.12 0.42
CA LEU A 805 -10.43 15.46 -0.15
C LEU A 805 -9.20 15.57 0.75
N ARG A 806 -8.91 16.77 1.29
CA ARG A 806 -7.79 16.98 2.23
C ARG A 806 -7.95 16.20 3.53
N TRP A 807 -9.18 16.00 4.00
CA TRP A 807 -9.44 15.21 5.21
C TRP A 807 -9.24 13.71 4.95
N ILE A 808 -9.79 13.19 3.85
CA ILE A 808 -9.60 11.79 3.42
C ILE A 808 -8.11 11.49 3.29
N THR A 809 -7.39 12.33 2.55
CA THR A 809 -5.96 12.19 2.29
C THR A 809 -5.13 12.14 3.59
N ARG A 810 -5.36 13.09 4.50
CA ARG A 810 -4.67 13.11 5.81
C ARG A 810 -5.00 11.89 6.65
N ARG A 811 -6.24 11.38 6.59
CA ARG A 811 -6.63 10.18 7.33
C ARG A 811 -6.02 8.92 6.73
N VAL A 812 -5.96 8.79 5.41
CA VAL A 812 -5.24 7.69 4.75
C VAL A 812 -3.76 7.72 5.13
N GLN A 813 -3.12 8.88 5.12
CA GLN A 813 -1.73 9.03 5.61
C GLN A 813 -1.58 8.61 7.07
N ALA A 814 -2.51 8.99 7.95
CA ALA A 814 -2.50 8.56 9.35
C ALA A 814 -2.61 7.04 9.50
N LEU A 815 -3.46 6.37 8.71
CA LEU A 815 -3.62 4.91 8.72
C LEU A 815 -2.40 4.16 8.18
N LEU A 816 -1.80 4.69 7.10
CA LEU A 816 -0.53 4.19 6.56
C LEU A 816 0.66 4.50 7.46
N GLY A 817 0.56 5.53 8.31
CA GLY A 817 1.56 5.90 9.30
C GLY A 817 2.65 6.82 8.80
N ALA A 818 3.28 7.47 9.78
CA ALA A 818 4.44 8.31 9.62
C ALA A 818 5.63 7.55 9.04
N THR A 819 6.14 8.02 7.90
CA THR A 819 7.48 7.66 7.43
C THR A 819 8.57 8.37 8.26
N ALA A 820 8.28 9.44 9.02
CA ALA A 820 9.28 10.20 9.80
C ALA A 820 8.97 10.26 11.31
N HIS A 821 10.01 10.29 12.15
CA HIS A 821 9.95 10.38 13.62
C HIS A 821 9.07 11.53 14.16
N THR A 822 8.82 12.59 13.39
CA THR A 822 8.03 13.78 13.78
C THR A 822 6.51 13.58 13.76
N LEU A 823 5.98 12.67 12.94
CA LEU A 823 4.53 12.37 12.91
C LEU A 823 4.14 11.31 13.96
N LEU A 824 5.11 10.52 14.45
CA LEU A 824 4.94 9.59 15.58
C LEU A 824 4.54 10.32 16.88
N ASP A 825 5.13 11.49 17.15
CA ASP A 825 4.79 12.29 18.32
C ASP A 825 3.38 12.90 18.24
N GLN A 826 2.91 13.24 17.03
CA GLN A 826 1.53 13.71 16.83
C GLN A 826 0.51 12.58 17.05
N HIS A 827 0.88 11.35 16.68
CA HIS A 827 0.06 10.16 16.95
C HIS A 827 0.01 9.84 18.45
N LEU A 828 1.11 9.89 19.20
CA LEU A 828 1.07 9.56 20.63
C LEU A 828 0.54 10.68 21.54
N SER A 829 0.72 11.95 21.16
CA SER A 829 0.27 13.09 21.98
C SER A 829 -1.19 13.49 21.78
N SER A 830 -1.84 13.03 20.71
CA SER A 830 -3.26 13.35 20.51
C SER A 830 -4.14 12.34 21.26
N ALA A 831 -5.04 12.84 22.10
CA ALA A 831 -6.15 12.07 22.67
C ALA A 831 -7.13 11.50 21.59
N GLU A 832 -6.78 11.62 20.29
CA GLU A 832 -7.57 11.21 19.14
C GLU A 832 -6.95 10.11 18.28
N ALA A 833 -5.71 9.68 18.56
CA ALA A 833 -5.07 8.61 17.80
C ALA A 833 -5.72 7.27 18.09
N HIS A 834 -5.91 6.49 17.03
CA HIS A 834 -6.56 5.18 17.10
C HIS A 834 -5.52 4.08 16.90
N GLU A 835 -5.76 2.91 17.49
CA GLU A 835 -4.90 1.72 17.38
C GLU A 835 -4.57 1.26 15.95
N LEU A 836 -5.31 1.73 14.95
CA LEU A 836 -5.11 1.41 13.54
C LEU A 836 -4.15 2.39 12.85
N ASP A 837 -3.96 3.58 13.42
CA ASP A 837 -3.09 4.60 12.85
C ASP A 837 -1.66 4.02 12.76
N GLY A 838 -1.07 4.12 11.57
CA GLY A 838 0.22 3.55 11.25
C GLY A 838 0.31 2.04 11.23
N THR A 839 -0.78 1.29 11.13
CA THR A 839 -0.72 -0.18 11.09
C THR A 839 -1.12 -0.79 9.75
N LEU A 840 -1.72 0.00 8.85
CA LEU A 840 -2.30 -0.51 7.61
C LEU A 840 -1.33 -0.41 6.42
N ALA A 841 -1.48 -1.33 5.46
CA ALA A 841 -0.87 -1.24 4.14
C ALA A 841 -1.82 -0.55 3.13
N PRO A 842 -1.34 -0.09 1.96
CA PRO A 842 -2.22 0.50 0.95
C PRO A 842 -3.40 -0.40 0.57
N GLY A 843 -3.19 -1.71 0.42
CA GLY A 843 -4.22 -2.68 0.06
C GLY A 843 -5.28 -2.92 1.15
N ASP A 844 -5.05 -2.44 2.39
CA ASP A 844 -6.03 -2.50 3.48
C ASP A 844 -7.10 -1.39 3.41
N ILE A 845 -6.95 -0.44 2.50
CA ILE A 845 -7.74 0.80 2.47
C ILE A 845 -8.51 0.90 1.15
N ALA A 846 -9.82 1.17 1.25
CA ALA A 846 -10.66 1.47 0.10
C ALA A 846 -11.42 2.79 0.23
N VAL A 847 -11.62 3.47 -0.89
CA VAL A 847 -12.49 4.63 -1.04
C VAL A 847 -13.64 4.26 -1.97
N LEU A 848 -14.85 4.15 -1.42
CA LEU A 848 -16.03 3.68 -2.13
C LEU A 848 -16.94 4.85 -2.49
N VAL A 849 -17.11 5.10 -3.79
CA VAL A 849 -17.92 6.19 -4.32
C VAL A 849 -19.23 5.70 -4.92
N ARG A 850 -20.25 6.56 -5.02
CA ARG A 850 -21.50 6.19 -5.67
C ARG A 850 -21.42 6.31 -7.21
N LEU A 851 -20.72 7.33 -7.71
CA LEU A 851 -20.56 7.61 -9.14
C LEU A 851 -19.09 7.64 -9.56
N ARG A 852 -18.80 7.13 -10.77
CA ARG A 852 -17.43 7.15 -11.35
C ARG A 852 -16.85 8.56 -11.46
N ALA A 853 -17.69 9.58 -11.64
CA ALA A 853 -17.27 10.99 -11.70
C ALA A 853 -16.55 11.48 -10.43
N GLN A 854 -16.73 10.80 -9.28
CA GLN A 854 -16.03 11.13 -8.03
C GLN A 854 -14.59 10.60 -7.99
N ILE A 855 -14.24 9.62 -8.85
CA ILE A 855 -12.95 8.91 -8.80
C ILE A 855 -11.78 9.85 -9.15
N ALA A 856 -11.88 10.59 -10.26
CA ALA A 856 -10.79 11.44 -10.74
C ALA A 856 -10.29 12.45 -9.68
N PRO A 857 -11.14 13.26 -9.01
CA PRO A 857 -10.66 14.19 -7.98
C PRO A 857 -10.09 13.49 -6.73
N LEU A 858 -10.62 12.31 -6.36
CA LEU A 858 -10.09 11.52 -5.23
C LEU A 858 -8.70 10.96 -5.55
N ARG A 859 -8.55 10.37 -6.75
CA ARG A 859 -7.28 9.85 -7.25
C ARG A 859 -6.22 10.94 -7.27
N ALA A 860 -6.55 12.09 -7.88
CA ALA A 860 -5.63 13.22 -7.94
C ALA A 860 -5.19 13.70 -6.54
N ALA A 861 -6.10 13.78 -5.57
CA ALA A 861 -5.78 14.20 -4.21
C ALA A 861 -4.87 13.21 -3.47
N LEU A 862 -5.11 11.90 -3.62
CA LEU A 862 -4.26 10.86 -3.02
C LEU A 862 -2.88 10.80 -3.69
N GLU A 863 -2.83 10.86 -5.02
CA GLU A 863 -1.57 10.89 -5.79
C GLU A 863 -0.74 12.12 -5.40
N GLN A 864 -1.33 13.33 -5.36
CA GLN A 864 -0.64 14.55 -4.92
C GLN A 864 -0.03 14.43 -3.52
N ALA A 865 -0.60 13.57 -2.68
CA ALA A 865 -0.14 13.32 -1.33
C ALA A 865 0.90 12.20 -1.21
N GLY A 866 1.34 11.62 -2.33
CA GLY A 866 2.31 10.53 -2.41
C GLY A 866 1.74 9.17 -2.03
N ILE A 867 0.42 9.02 -2.07
CA ILE A 867 -0.25 7.78 -1.65
C ILE A 867 -0.47 6.90 -2.88
N PRO A 868 0.03 5.65 -2.90
CA PRO A 868 -0.24 4.73 -3.99
C PRO A 868 -1.73 4.39 -4.02
N CYS A 869 -2.42 4.74 -5.11
CA CYS A 869 -3.83 4.44 -5.28
C CYS A 869 -4.13 3.89 -6.67
N ALA A 870 -5.09 2.97 -6.73
CA ALA A 870 -5.60 2.37 -7.95
C ALA A 870 -7.10 2.62 -8.06
N ALA A 871 -7.57 2.82 -9.28
CA ALA A 871 -9.00 2.84 -9.59
C ALA A 871 -9.26 1.87 -10.75
N PRO A 872 -10.48 1.32 -10.89
CA PRO A 872 -10.84 0.51 -12.05
C PRO A 872 -10.41 1.22 -13.33
N ALA A 873 -9.43 0.63 -14.02
CA ALA A 873 -9.06 1.07 -15.34
C ALA A 873 -10.26 0.82 -16.28
N GLU A 874 -10.39 1.64 -17.31
CA GLU A 874 -11.08 1.14 -18.50
C GLU A 874 -10.21 0.00 -19.04
N ASP A 875 -10.80 -1.15 -19.36
CA ASP A 875 -10.06 -2.30 -19.88
C ASP A 875 -9.15 -1.81 -21.01
N ALA A 876 -7.86 -2.10 -20.90
CA ALA A 876 -6.89 -1.57 -21.84
C ALA A 876 -7.25 -2.04 -23.27
N PHE A 877 -7.05 -1.20 -24.28
CA PHE A 877 -7.52 -1.52 -25.63
C PHE A 877 -6.92 -2.82 -26.21
N TRP A 878 -5.75 -3.25 -25.70
CA TRP A 878 -5.10 -4.51 -26.08
C TRP A 878 -5.66 -5.75 -25.38
N GLN A 879 -6.59 -5.59 -24.44
CA GLN A 879 -7.36 -6.69 -23.83
C GLN A 879 -8.63 -7.01 -24.64
N ASP A 880 -9.03 -6.14 -25.58
CA ASP A 880 -10.07 -6.47 -26.57
C ASP A 880 -9.54 -7.56 -27.50
N ALA A 881 -10.25 -8.69 -27.60
CA ALA A 881 -9.77 -9.88 -28.31
C ALA A 881 -9.44 -9.61 -29.79
N ALA A 882 -10.21 -8.75 -30.46
CA ALA A 882 -9.97 -8.44 -31.85
C ALA A 882 -8.78 -7.47 -32.03
N CYS A 883 -8.62 -6.48 -31.15
CA CYS A 883 -7.38 -5.70 -31.08
C CYS A 883 -6.16 -6.58 -30.76
N ALA A 884 -6.24 -7.42 -29.73
CA ALA A 884 -5.15 -8.31 -29.29
C ALA A 884 -4.65 -9.19 -30.43
N ARG A 885 -5.58 -9.79 -31.19
CA ARG A 885 -5.27 -10.62 -32.35
C ARG A 885 -4.56 -9.84 -33.46
N LEU A 886 -5.04 -8.65 -33.80
CA LEU A 886 -4.35 -7.78 -34.77
C LEU A 886 -2.94 -7.42 -34.29
N LEU A 887 -2.82 -7.05 -33.01
CA LEU A 887 -1.56 -6.66 -32.40
C LEU A 887 -0.56 -7.82 -32.35
N ALA A 888 -1.02 -9.04 -32.08
CA ALA A 888 -0.19 -10.24 -32.15
C ALA A 888 0.35 -10.45 -33.57
N MET A 889 -0.50 -10.32 -34.60
CA MET A 889 -0.07 -10.44 -36.00
C MET A 889 0.93 -9.34 -36.40
N ALA A 890 0.71 -8.10 -35.95
CA ALA A 890 1.64 -7.00 -36.18
C ALA A 890 2.97 -7.20 -35.43
N ALA A 891 2.92 -7.70 -34.20
CA ALA A 891 4.10 -8.03 -33.39
C ALA A 891 4.95 -9.11 -34.05
N THR A 892 4.35 -10.22 -34.50
CA THR A 892 5.05 -11.27 -35.25
C THR A 892 5.70 -10.70 -36.51
N HIS A 893 4.99 -9.87 -37.27
CA HIS A 893 5.53 -9.27 -38.50
C HIS A 893 6.72 -8.34 -38.24
N CYS A 894 6.72 -7.62 -37.12
CA CYS A 894 7.79 -6.72 -36.72
C CYS A 894 8.90 -7.38 -35.88
N GLY A 895 8.83 -8.70 -35.63
CA GLY A 895 9.86 -9.43 -34.86
C GLY A 895 9.78 -9.26 -33.34
N PHE A 896 8.61 -8.92 -32.79
CA PHE A 896 8.35 -8.81 -31.34
C PHE A 896 7.75 -10.12 -30.80
N ASP A 897 8.45 -11.24 -30.92
CA ASP A 897 7.92 -12.58 -30.60
C ASP A 897 7.39 -12.76 -29.17
N PRO A 898 8.05 -12.25 -28.10
CA PRO A 898 7.53 -12.38 -26.72
C PRO A 898 6.20 -11.65 -26.54
N LEU A 899 6.07 -10.46 -27.14
CA LEU A 899 4.83 -9.68 -27.11
C LEU A 899 3.72 -10.35 -27.92
N ALA A 900 4.06 -10.92 -29.08
CA ALA A 900 3.12 -11.67 -29.91
C ALA A 900 2.54 -12.88 -29.15
N GLN A 901 3.37 -13.62 -28.42
CA GLN A 901 2.93 -14.76 -27.60
C GLN A 901 2.03 -14.31 -26.43
N SER A 902 2.40 -13.24 -25.73
CA SER A 902 1.60 -12.63 -24.66
C SER A 902 0.20 -12.22 -25.16
N LEU A 903 0.15 -11.53 -26.31
CA LEU A 903 -1.10 -11.07 -26.92
C LEU A 903 -1.95 -12.22 -27.48
N ALA A 904 -1.31 -13.27 -28.02
CA ALA A 904 -1.99 -14.46 -28.52
C ALA A 904 -2.61 -15.31 -27.39
N GLY A 905 -2.03 -15.28 -26.18
CA GLY A 905 -2.57 -15.96 -25.00
C GLY A 905 -3.93 -15.44 -24.51
N ALA A 906 -4.37 -14.27 -24.97
CA ALA A 906 -5.69 -13.71 -24.67
C ALA A 906 -6.85 -14.48 -25.34
N ASP A 907 -6.57 -15.29 -26.37
CA ASP A 907 -7.53 -16.14 -27.09
C ASP A 907 -7.85 -17.45 -26.32
N GLY A 908 -8.05 -17.39 -24.99
CA GLY A 908 -8.74 -18.45 -24.23
C GLY A 908 -8.25 -19.90 -24.44
N GLN A 909 -6.95 -20.12 -24.65
CA GLN A 909 -6.34 -21.45 -24.62
C GLN A 909 -5.60 -21.64 -23.29
N HIS A 910 -6.31 -22.18 -22.28
CA HIS A 910 -5.72 -22.73 -21.06
C HIS A 910 -6.17 -24.17 -20.84
N ASP A 911 -6.23 -24.96 -21.91
CA ASP A 911 -6.40 -26.42 -21.85
C ASP A 911 -5.30 -27.12 -22.66
N ALA A 912 -4.10 -27.18 -22.08
CA ALA A 912 -3.13 -28.24 -22.34
C ALA A 912 -2.22 -28.41 -21.09
N PRO A 913 -1.93 -29.64 -20.64
CA PRO A 913 -1.19 -29.86 -19.41
C PRO A 913 0.28 -29.43 -19.59
N ALA A 914 0.74 -28.54 -18.71
CA ALA A 914 2.15 -28.18 -18.60
C ALA A 914 2.93 -29.37 -18.01
N ASN A 915 3.57 -30.16 -18.87
CA ASN A 915 4.67 -31.04 -18.47
C ASN A 915 5.58 -31.38 -19.66
N ALA A 916 6.58 -30.53 -19.92
CA ALA A 916 7.81 -30.94 -20.58
C ALA A 916 8.92 -29.96 -20.15
N GLY A 917 9.97 -30.52 -19.56
CA GLY A 917 10.97 -29.80 -18.78
C GLY A 917 11.91 -28.88 -19.57
N ALA A 918 12.51 -27.98 -18.80
CA ALA A 918 13.65 -27.16 -19.19
C ALA A 918 14.84 -28.03 -19.62
N GLY A 919 15.47 -27.67 -20.74
CA GLY A 919 16.77 -28.17 -21.13
C GLY A 919 17.07 -27.98 -22.61
N ALA A 920 17.77 -26.90 -22.96
CA ALA A 920 18.95 -26.88 -23.84
C ALA A 920 19.28 -25.44 -24.30
N VAL A 921 20.51 -25.03 -23.98
CA VAL A 921 21.24 -23.89 -24.53
C VAL A 921 21.81 -24.28 -25.91
N ALA A 922 22.01 -23.30 -26.82
CA ALA A 922 22.81 -23.28 -28.08
C ALA A 922 21.94 -23.08 -29.34
N THR A 923 22.24 -22.30 -30.38
CA THR A 923 23.40 -21.53 -30.87
C THR A 923 22.94 -20.83 -32.15
N ALA A 924 23.62 -19.76 -32.56
CA ALA A 924 23.31 -18.99 -33.75
C ALA A 924 23.61 -19.71 -35.09
N ALA A 925 22.90 -19.22 -36.13
CA ALA A 925 23.34 -19.00 -37.51
C ALA A 925 23.04 -20.01 -38.63
N THR A 926 22.74 -19.38 -39.78
CA THR A 926 22.89 -19.78 -41.20
C THR A 926 21.66 -20.28 -41.97
N ALA A 927 21.47 -19.61 -43.11
CA ALA A 927 20.47 -19.86 -44.12
C ALA A 927 20.79 -21.10 -44.96
N SER A 928 19.77 -21.91 -45.27
CA SER A 928 19.74 -22.70 -46.49
C SER A 928 18.30 -23.04 -46.90
N THR A 929 18.03 -22.80 -48.17
CA THR A 929 16.88 -23.21 -48.98
C THR A 929 16.50 -24.68 -48.82
N GLY A 930 15.20 -24.97 -48.64
CA GLY A 930 14.65 -26.32 -48.72
C GLY A 930 13.15 -26.36 -48.44
N THR A 931 12.35 -26.50 -49.48
CA THR A 931 10.90 -26.75 -49.41
C THR A 931 10.61 -28.16 -48.89
N ALA A 932 9.78 -28.27 -47.84
CA ALA A 932 8.71 -29.26 -47.63
C ALA A 932 8.53 -29.63 -46.14
N GLY A 933 7.31 -29.46 -45.63
CA GLY A 933 6.75 -30.31 -44.57
C GLY A 933 6.77 -29.78 -43.14
N MET A 934 5.84 -28.87 -42.80
CA MET A 934 5.21 -28.88 -41.47
C MET A 934 3.70 -28.69 -41.62
N ALA A 935 2.99 -29.79 -41.42
CA ALA A 935 1.55 -29.81 -41.17
C ALA A 935 1.31 -29.55 -39.68
N GLY A 936 0.34 -28.69 -39.33
CA GLY A 936 -0.23 -28.66 -37.98
C GLY A 936 -0.57 -27.32 -37.34
N LEU A 937 -0.42 -26.18 -38.02
CA LEU A 937 -1.00 -24.90 -37.59
C LEU A 937 -2.13 -24.51 -38.55
N PRO A 938 -3.30 -24.03 -38.08
CA PRO A 938 -4.32 -23.52 -38.98
C PRO A 938 -3.70 -22.37 -39.78
N LEU A 939 -3.71 -22.48 -41.12
CA LEU A 939 -3.34 -21.37 -41.99
C LEU A 939 -4.20 -20.16 -41.62
N LEU A 940 -3.59 -19.16 -41.00
CA LEU A 940 -4.18 -17.83 -40.85
C LEU A 940 -4.51 -17.32 -42.27
N PRO A 941 -5.71 -16.74 -42.51
CA PRO A 941 -6.04 -16.18 -43.82
C PRO A 941 -5.01 -15.12 -44.23
N ALA A 942 -4.78 -14.97 -45.54
CA ALA A 942 -3.77 -14.09 -46.14
C ALA A 942 -3.69 -12.74 -45.40
N THR A 943 -2.60 -12.56 -44.67
CA THR A 943 -2.36 -11.35 -43.89
C THR A 943 -2.15 -10.19 -44.86
N PRO A 944 -2.61 -8.96 -44.54
CA PRO A 944 -2.28 -7.77 -45.33
C PRO A 944 -0.80 -7.39 -45.16
N PHE A 945 -0.07 -8.16 -44.36
CA PHE A 945 1.32 -7.99 -43.98
C PHE A 945 2.18 -8.83 -44.92
N VAL A 946 2.80 -8.18 -45.91
CA VAL A 946 3.71 -8.82 -46.86
C VAL A 946 5.09 -8.87 -46.23
N ALA A 947 5.69 -10.05 -46.11
CA ALA A 947 7.03 -10.21 -45.52
C ALA A 947 8.05 -9.25 -46.18
N GLY A 948 8.71 -8.41 -45.36
CA GLY A 948 9.66 -7.40 -45.83
C GLY A 948 9.08 -6.02 -46.18
N SER A 949 7.76 -5.82 -46.12
CA SER A 949 7.13 -4.50 -46.30
C SER A 949 6.77 -3.83 -44.96
N SER A 950 6.71 -2.50 -44.96
CA SER A 950 6.15 -1.75 -43.83
C SER A 950 4.66 -2.04 -43.67
N LEU A 951 4.21 -2.13 -42.43
CA LEU A 951 2.81 -2.30 -42.08
C LEU A 951 2.02 -1.02 -42.43
N PRO A 952 0.83 -1.13 -43.05
CA PRO A 952 0.00 0.04 -43.34
C PRO A 952 -0.52 0.68 -42.04
N ALA A 953 -0.88 1.96 -42.11
CA ALA A 953 -1.51 2.66 -41.00
C ALA A 953 -2.82 1.96 -40.59
N PRO A 954 -3.21 1.97 -39.30
CA PRO A 954 -4.44 1.37 -38.82
C PRO A 954 -5.68 1.73 -39.66
N GLU A 955 -5.84 2.98 -40.09
CA GLU A 955 -6.98 3.41 -40.92
C GLU A 955 -7.05 2.68 -42.27
N ALA A 956 -5.90 2.34 -42.87
CA ALA A 956 -5.84 1.61 -44.13
C ALA A 956 -6.14 0.11 -43.96
N LEU A 957 -6.11 -0.40 -42.72
CA LEU A 957 -6.52 -1.78 -42.40
C LEU A 957 -8.04 -1.93 -42.26
N GLU A 958 -8.80 -0.84 -42.09
CA GLU A 958 -10.24 -0.90 -41.84
C GLU A 958 -11.05 -1.66 -42.92
N PRO A 959 -10.82 -1.46 -44.23
CA PRO A 959 -11.53 -2.22 -45.27
C PRO A 959 -11.25 -3.72 -45.18
N TRP A 960 -10.02 -4.12 -44.85
CA TRP A 960 -9.62 -5.52 -44.68
C TRP A 960 -10.18 -6.11 -43.38
N LEU A 961 -10.11 -5.38 -42.26
CA LEU A 961 -10.67 -5.77 -40.96
C LEU A 961 -12.18 -6.03 -41.04
N LYS A 962 -12.91 -5.21 -41.80
CA LYS A 962 -14.35 -5.39 -42.02
C LYS A 962 -14.67 -6.72 -42.72
N GLN A 963 -13.76 -7.25 -43.53
CA GLN A 963 -13.87 -8.52 -44.23
C GLN A 963 -13.44 -9.73 -43.38
N GLN A 964 -12.74 -9.52 -42.25
CA GLN A 964 -12.31 -10.61 -41.38
C GLN A 964 -13.46 -11.14 -40.51
N SER A 965 -13.49 -12.46 -40.31
CA SER A 965 -14.48 -13.12 -39.45
C SER A 965 -14.32 -12.77 -37.97
N TRP A 966 -13.12 -12.39 -37.53
CA TRP A 966 -12.79 -12.12 -36.13
C TRP A 966 -12.78 -10.64 -35.74
N ALA A 967 -13.00 -9.70 -36.69
CA ALA A 967 -12.97 -8.26 -36.43
C ALA A 967 -14.29 -7.57 -36.80
N GLY A 968 -14.62 -7.55 -38.09
CA GLY A 968 -15.87 -6.99 -38.61
C GLY A 968 -16.09 -5.49 -38.33
N ASP A 969 -17.34 -5.04 -38.55
CA ASP A 969 -17.76 -3.66 -38.28
C ASP A 969 -17.70 -3.25 -36.79
N PRO A 970 -17.97 -4.14 -35.81
CA PRO A 970 -17.94 -3.77 -34.38
C PRO A 970 -16.56 -3.34 -33.87
N LEU A 971 -15.46 -3.98 -34.33
CA LEU A 971 -14.11 -3.57 -33.95
C LEU A 971 -13.83 -2.13 -34.41
N VAL A 972 -14.07 -1.83 -35.69
CA VAL A 972 -13.71 -0.55 -36.31
C VAL A 972 -14.55 0.62 -35.75
N ALA A 973 -15.77 0.34 -35.30
CA ALA A 973 -16.62 1.30 -34.60
C ALA A 973 -16.34 1.40 -33.08
N GLY A 974 -15.57 0.46 -32.54
CA GLY A 974 -15.30 0.30 -31.12
C GLY A 974 -14.43 1.39 -30.49
N ARG A 975 -14.47 1.48 -29.15
CA ARG A 975 -13.59 2.39 -28.40
C ARG A 975 -12.13 1.93 -28.46
N ALA A 976 -11.87 0.63 -28.28
CA ALA A 976 -10.53 0.06 -28.30
C ALA A 976 -9.78 0.39 -29.61
N TRP A 977 -10.45 0.27 -30.76
CA TRP A 977 -9.88 0.65 -32.05
C TRP A 977 -9.56 2.14 -32.16
N ARG A 978 -10.44 3.02 -31.69
CA ARG A 978 -10.19 4.47 -31.67
C ARG A 978 -8.97 4.82 -30.81
N GLU A 979 -8.80 4.12 -29.70
CA GLU A 979 -7.65 4.31 -28.83
C GLU A 979 -6.34 3.81 -29.46
N LEU A 980 -6.35 2.62 -30.06
CA LEU A 980 -5.23 2.10 -30.85
C LEU A 980 -4.80 3.12 -31.91
N LYS A 981 -5.75 3.63 -32.71
CA LYS A 981 -5.48 4.64 -33.75
C LYS A 981 -4.89 5.92 -33.17
N ARG A 982 -5.39 6.38 -32.02
CA ARG A 982 -4.90 7.59 -31.34
C ARG A 982 -3.44 7.42 -30.93
N ILE A 983 -3.11 6.33 -30.25
CA ILE A 983 -1.74 6.07 -29.77
C ILE A 983 -0.79 5.83 -30.94
N TRP A 984 -1.20 5.04 -31.93
CA TRP A 984 -0.41 4.82 -33.15
C TRP A 984 -0.13 6.12 -33.90
N LYS A 985 -1.12 7.03 -34.03
CA LYS A 985 -0.91 8.36 -34.62
C LYS A 985 0.10 9.22 -33.87
N THR A 986 0.18 9.08 -32.55
CA THR A 986 1.16 9.79 -31.73
C THR A 986 2.58 9.27 -31.97
N LEU A 987 2.74 7.96 -32.17
CA LEU A 987 4.03 7.30 -32.33
C LEU A 987 4.49 7.20 -33.79
N GLY A 988 3.56 7.26 -34.75
CA GLY A 988 3.81 7.39 -36.19
C GLY A 988 4.18 6.10 -36.92
N ASN A 989 4.60 5.03 -36.22
CA ASN A 989 4.94 3.74 -36.83
C ASN A 989 4.67 2.55 -35.91
N TRP A 990 4.65 1.35 -36.49
CA TRP A 990 4.35 0.10 -35.77
C TRP A 990 5.45 -0.37 -34.82
N PRO A 991 6.75 -0.35 -35.16
CA PRO A 991 7.82 -0.71 -34.21
C PRO A 991 7.79 0.09 -32.91
N ASP A 992 7.68 1.42 -32.98
CA ASP A 992 7.60 2.28 -31.80
C ASP A 992 6.30 2.05 -31.01
N PHE A 993 5.19 1.82 -31.72
CA PHE A 993 3.92 1.46 -31.11
C PHE A 993 3.98 0.13 -30.36
N LEU A 994 4.60 -0.90 -30.95
CA LEU A 994 4.72 -2.23 -30.34
C LEU A 994 5.71 -2.23 -29.18
N ALA A 995 6.81 -1.48 -29.28
CA ALA A 995 7.72 -1.25 -28.16
C ALA A 995 7.01 -0.55 -26.99
N HIS A 996 6.19 0.48 -27.30
CA HIS A 996 5.36 1.15 -26.30
C HIS A 996 4.33 0.20 -25.68
N LEU A 997 3.72 -0.69 -26.47
CA LEU A 997 2.77 -1.69 -25.98
C LEU A 997 3.43 -2.73 -25.07
N GLY A 998 4.62 -3.21 -25.42
CA GLY A 998 5.42 -4.10 -24.57
C GLY A 998 5.75 -3.44 -23.24
N TRP A 999 6.14 -2.17 -23.26
CA TRP A 999 6.37 -1.37 -22.06
C TRP A 999 5.11 -1.22 -21.19
N LEU A 1000 3.93 -1.05 -21.80
CA LEU A 1000 2.66 -0.95 -21.07
C LEU A 1000 2.27 -2.27 -20.39
N GLN A 1001 2.46 -3.42 -21.06
CA GLN A 1001 2.21 -4.73 -20.44
C GLN A 1001 3.16 -5.01 -19.28
N GLU A 1002 4.43 -4.67 -19.45
CA GLU A 1002 5.43 -4.82 -18.40
C GLU A 1002 5.10 -3.92 -17.20
N ALA A 1003 4.70 -2.67 -17.43
CA ALA A 1003 4.23 -1.77 -16.39
C ALA A 1003 3.00 -2.33 -15.64
N GLU A 1004 2.11 -3.04 -16.33
CA GLU A 1004 0.93 -3.67 -15.74
C GLU A 1004 1.30 -4.88 -14.85
N LEU A 1005 2.27 -5.70 -15.27
CA LEU A 1005 2.84 -6.78 -14.45
C LEU A 1005 3.50 -6.25 -13.18
N VAL A 1006 4.31 -5.19 -13.31
CA VAL A 1006 4.98 -4.56 -12.17
C VAL A 1006 3.96 -3.91 -11.23
N ARG A 1007 2.93 -3.24 -11.76
CA ARG A 1007 1.80 -2.72 -10.96
C ARG A 1007 1.02 -3.82 -10.26
N GLY A 1008 0.84 -4.97 -10.88
CA GLY A 1008 0.11 -6.11 -10.32
C GLY A 1008 0.77 -6.70 -9.07
N LYS A 1009 2.08 -6.51 -8.89
CA LYS A 1009 2.82 -6.91 -7.68
C LYS A 1009 2.65 -5.93 -6.50
N ALA A 1010 2.24 -4.69 -6.74
CA ALA A 1010 2.20 -3.66 -5.71
C ALA A 1010 0.81 -3.47 -5.09
N GLU A 1011 0.78 -3.13 -3.80
CA GLU A 1011 -0.43 -2.75 -3.10
C GLU A 1011 -0.81 -1.28 -3.33
N HIS A 1012 -2.11 -1.01 -3.50
CA HIS A 1012 -2.64 0.34 -3.66
C HIS A 1012 -3.91 0.54 -2.86
N VAL A 1013 -4.14 1.78 -2.42
CA VAL A 1013 -5.44 2.24 -1.94
C VAL A 1013 -6.46 2.11 -3.07
N GLN A 1014 -7.53 1.36 -2.84
CA GLN A 1014 -8.49 1.02 -3.88
C GLN A 1014 -9.63 2.04 -3.96
N ILE A 1015 -9.76 2.76 -5.07
CA ILE A 1015 -10.87 3.69 -5.32
C ILE A 1015 -11.87 3.04 -6.28
N MET A 1016 -13.08 2.74 -5.84
CA MET A 1016 -14.06 2.05 -6.71
C MET A 1016 -15.49 2.44 -6.40
N THR A 1017 -16.44 2.01 -7.23
CA THR A 1017 -17.85 2.23 -6.93
C THR A 1017 -18.33 1.29 -5.82
N MET A 1018 -19.36 1.69 -5.06
CA MET A 1018 -19.99 0.83 -4.05
C MET A 1018 -20.43 -0.53 -4.64
N HIS A 1019 -20.94 -0.55 -5.87
CA HIS A 1019 -21.30 -1.78 -6.58
C HIS A 1019 -20.09 -2.68 -6.85
N ALA A 1020 -18.98 -2.11 -7.32
CA ALA A 1020 -17.75 -2.84 -7.61
C ALA A 1020 -17.08 -3.42 -6.35
N SER A 1021 -17.44 -2.90 -5.17
CA SER A 1021 -16.91 -3.39 -3.88
C SER A 1021 -17.53 -4.72 -3.42
N LYS A 1022 -18.63 -5.16 -4.04
CA LYS A 1022 -19.30 -6.40 -3.65
C LYS A 1022 -18.33 -7.59 -3.74
N GLY A 1023 -18.38 -8.46 -2.72
CA GLY A 1023 -17.42 -9.57 -2.57
C GLY A 1023 -16.08 -9.20 -1.91
N LEU A 1024 -15.67 -7.93 -1.92
CA LEU A 1024 -14.38 -7.49 -1.36
C LEU A 1024 -14.45 -7.19 0.15
N GLU A 1025 -13.29 -6.97 0.76
CA GLU A 1025 -13.14 -6.57 2.17
C GLU A 1025 -11.85 -5.78 2.43
N PHE A 1026 -11.90 -4.85 3.37
CA PHE A 1026 -10.82 -3.92 3.70
C PHE A 1026 -10.77 -3.65 5.20
N GLN A 1027 -9.60 -3.33 5.76
CA GLN A 1027 -9.50 -2.92 7.16
C GLN A 1027 -10.16 -1.56 7.38
N ALA A 1028 -9.96 -0.64 6.43
CA ALA A 1028 -10.51 0.71 6.46
C ALA A 1028 -11.28 1.04 5.17
N VAL A 1029 -12.47 1.63 5.32
CA VAL A 1029 -13.31 2.06 4.19
C VAL A 1029 -13.71 3.52 4.35
N PHE A 1030 -13.54 4.29 3.28
CA PHE A 1030 -13.99 5.67 3.15
C PHE A 1030 -15.22 5.75 2.25
N LEU A 1031 -16.25 6.48 2.69
CA LEU A 1031 -17.50 6.71 1.97
C LEU A 1031 -17.74 8.21 1.82
N PRO A 1032 -17.17 8.87 0.79
CA PRO A 1032 -17.40 10.27 0.53
C PRO A 1032 -18.71 10.55 -0.21
N GLY A 1033 -19.26 11.75 0.00
CA GLY A 1033 -20.43 12.23 -0.72
C GLY A 1033 -21.75 11.59 -0.32
N LEU A 1034 -21.99 11.41 0.99
CA LEU A 1034 -23.31 11.09 1.51
C LEU A 1034 -24.22 12.34 1.47
N GLU A 1035 -24.69 12.63 0.26
CA GLU A 1035 -25.50 13.80 -0.10
C GLU A 1035 -26.79 13.36 -0.79
N ASP A 1036 -27.92 13.99 -0.46
CA ASP A 1036 -29.24 13.70 -1.02
C ASP A 1036 -29.35 14.19 -2.47
N GLY A 1037 -29.21 13.25 -3.41
CA GLY A 1037 -28.92 13.50 -4.82
C GLY A 1037 -27.87 12.52 -5.34
N LEU A 1038 -26.86 12.23 -4.53
CA LEU A 1038 -25.84 11.20 -4.78
C LEU A 1038 -26.22 9.88 -4.13
N LEU A 1039 -26.42 9.87 -2.82
CA LEU A 1039 -26.81 8.71 -2.04
C LEU A 1039 -27.91 9.11 -1.03
N PRO A 1040 -29.19 8.81 -1.29
CA PRO A 1040 -29.70 8.06 -2.44
C PRO A 1040 -29.55 8.82 -3.76
N LEU A 1041 -29.36 8.09 -4.85
CA LEU A 1041 -29.26 8.66 -6.18
C LEU A 1041 -30.60 9.25 -6.62
N ARG A 1042 -30.65 10.57 -6.85
CA ARG A 1042 -31.84 11.29 -7.33
C ARG A 1042 -31.49 12.14 -8.55
N LYS A 1043 -31.81 11.62 -9.74
CA LYS A 1043 -31.40 12.21 -11.04
C LYS A 1043 -31.94 13.63 -11.24
N ASP A 1044 -33.15 13.89 -10.75
CA ASP A 1044 -33.81 15.20 -10.75
C ASP A 1044 -32.97 16.27 -10.04
N ARG A 1045 -32.31 15.91 -8.93
CA ARG A 1045 -31.44 16.82 -8.16
C ARG A 1045 -30.06 17.02 -8.79
N LEU A 1046 -29.55 16.02 -9.50
CA LEU A 1046 -28.24 16.10 -10.17
C LEU A 1046 -28.27 16.82 -11.51
N PHE A 1047 -29.34 16.64 -12.29
CA PHE A 1047 -29.41 17.10 -13.69
C PHE A 1047 -30.50 18.15 -13.93
N GLY A 1048 -31.32 18.48 -12.93
CA GLY A 1048 -32.45 19.41 -13.04
C GLY A 1048 -33.70 18.75 -13.65
N ALA A 1049 -34.87 19.35 -13.39
CA ALA A 1049 -36.19 18.84 -13.77
C ALA A 1049 -36.45 18.69 -15.29
N GLY A 1050 -35.49 19.07 -16.16
CA GLY A 1050 -35.63 18.98 -17.62
C GLY A 1050 -35.30 17.63 -18.26
N SER A 1051 -34.94 16.59 -17.49
CA SER A 1051 -34.54 15.28 -18.03
C SER A 1051 -35.57 14.15 -17.87
N ASN A 1052 -36.59 14.32 -17.02
CA ASN A 1052 -37.69 13.38 -16.82
C ASN A 1052 -39.01 13.94 -17.36
N GLY A 1053 -39.18 13.93 -18.68
CA GLY A 1053 -40.50 14.07 -19.30
C GLY A 1053 -41.25 12.74 -19.22
N ASN A 1054 -41.81 12.43 -18.04
CA ASN A 1054 -42.99 11.58 -17.83
C ASN A 1054 -43.27 11.47 -16.31
N ALA A 1055 -43.78 12.56 -15.75
CA ALA A 1055 -44.62 12.52 -14.56
C ALA A 1055 -45.90 13.27 -14.91
N ALA A 1056 -46.74 12.64 -15.73
CA ALA A 1056 -48.10 13.11 -15.94
C ALA A 1056 -48.95 12.68 -14.74
N SER A 1057 -49.53 13.69 -14.11
CA SER A 1057 -50.79 13.71 -13.38
C SER A 1057 -51.51 12.37 -13.20
N ASP A 1058 -51.79 12.00 -11.95
CA ASP A 1058 -53.18 11.87 -11.51
C ASP A 1058 -53.28 11.97 -9.99
N GLY A 1059 -54.08 12.92 -9.54
CA GLY A 1059 -54.51 13.04 -8.15
C GLY A 1059 -55.78 12.23 -7.91
N GLN A 1060 -55.93 11.80 -6.65
CA GLN A 1060 -57.12 11.21 -6.00
C GLN A 1060 -57.21 9.68 -5.99
N THR A 1061 -56.85 9.05 -4.88
CA THR A 1061 -57.76 8.71 -3.76
C THR A 1061 -57.01 7.87 -2.71
N ARG A 1062 -57.22 8.18 -1.43
CA ARG A 1062 -56.67 7.42 -0.29
C ARG A 1062 -57.52 6.17 -0.04
N SER A 1063 -56.93 4.98 -0.16
CA SER A 1063 -57.39 3.76 0.54
C SER A 1063 -56.27 2.73 0.72
N ALA A 1064 -56.11 2.23 1.96
CA ALA A 1064 -55.46 1.01 2.51
C ALA A 1064 -54.16 0.39 1.90
N PRO A 1065 -53.30 -0.27 2.71
CA PRO A 1065 -51.90 -0.53 2.36
C PRO A 1065 -51.77 -1.76 1.44
N SER A 1066 -51.35 -1.53 0.19
CA SER A 1066 -50.95 -2.60 -0.73
C SER A 1066 -49.78 -2.13 -1.61
N ALA A 1067 -48.70 -2.90 -1.57
CA ALA A 1067 -47.42 -2.78 -2.30
C ALA A 1067 -46.59 -1.47 -2.09
N PRO A 1068 -45.25 -1.58 -1.92
CA PRO A 1068 -44.39 -0.40 -1.89
C PRO A 1068 -44.45 0.34 -3.24
N THR A 1069 -44.50 1.67 -3.20
CA THR A 1069 -44.43 2.50 -4.41
C THR A 1069 -43.06 2.35 -5.08
N ALA A 1070 -42.95 2.52 -6.40
CA ALA A 1070 -41.68 2.39 -7.14
C ALA A 1070 -40.54 3.24 -6.52
N GLN A 1071 -40.89 4.39 -5.96
CA GLN A 1071 -39.94 5.29 -5.31
C GLN A 1071 -39.46 4.81 -3.92
N GLN A 1072 -40.26 4.01 -3.20
CA GLN A 1072 -39.82 3.32 -1.97
C GLN A 1072 -38.86 2.16 -2.31
N SER A 1073 -39.13 1.44 -3.40
CA SER A 1073 -38.25 0.36 -3.88
C SER A 1073 -36.84 0.86 -4.24
N ASP A 1074 -36.75 2.02 -4.90
CA ASP A 1074 -35.46 2.63 -5.27
C ASP A 1074 -34.66 3.11 -4.04
N GLU A 1075 -35.33 3.67 -3.03
CA GLU A 1075 -34.65 4.09 -1.79
C GLU A 1075 -34.15 2.88 -0.98
N ASP A 1076 -34.94 1.80 -0.92
CA ASP A 1076 -34.54 0.56 -0.26
C ASP A 1076 -33.32 -0.10 -0.94
N GLU A 1077 -33.22 -0.01 -2.27
CA GLU A 1077 -32.04 -0.47 -3.00
C GLU A 1077 -30.80 0.38 -2.66
N GLU A 1078 -30.93 1.70 -2.59
CA GLU A 1078 -29.82 2.58 -2.19
C GLU A 1078 -29.41 2.36 -0.72
N ARG A 1079 -30.34 1.96 0.17
CA ARG A 1079 -30.03 1.53 1.55
C ARG A 1079 -29.23 0.23 1.56
N ARG A 1080 -29.61 -0.78 0.75
CA ARG A 1080 -28.85 -2.03 0.59
C ARG A 1080 -27.46 -1.77 0.01
N LEU A 1081 -27.35 -0.85 -0.95
CA LEU A 1081 -26.05 -0.45 -1.51
C LEU A 1081 -25.14 0.17 -0.45
N LEU A 1082 -25.67 1.06 0.40
CA LEU A 1082 -24.92 1.61 1.51
C LEU A 1082 -24.56 0.53 2.55
N TYR A 1083 -25.49 -0.38 2.88
CA TYR A 1083 -25.23 -1.54 3.73
C TYR A 1083 -24.07 -2.41 3.22
N VAL A 1084 -24.04 -2.71 1.91
CA VAL A 1084 -22.93 -3.42 1.27
C VAL A 1084 -21.62 -2.66 1.50
N ALA A 1085 -21.63 -1.35 1.26
CA ALA A 1085 -20.45 -0.51 1.37
C ALA A 1085 -19.91 -0.43 2.82
N LEU A 1086 -20.78 -0.28 3.82
CA LEU A 1086 -20.39 -0.27 5.25
C LEU A 1086 -19.80 -1.62 5.67
N THR A 1087 -20.39 -2.73 5.21
CA THR A 1087 -19.97 -4.09 5.56
C THR A 1087 -18.73 -4.57 4.79
N ARG A 1088 -18.12 -3.71 3.97
CA ARG A 1088 -16.78 -3.94 3.42
C ARG A 1088 -15.68 -3.65 4.45
N ALA A 1089 -15.97 -2.80 5.45
CA ALA A 1089 -15.02 -2.45 6.50
C ALA A 1089 -14.91 -3.54 7.57
N ALA A 1090 -13.68 -3.84 8.00
CA ALA A 1090 -13.42 -4.69 9.15
C ALA A 1090 -13.41 -3.87 10.45
N ARG A 1091 -12.56 -2.83 10.51
CA ARG A 1091 -12.24 -2.10 11.76
C ARG A 1091 -12.32 -0.58 11.65
N ALA A 1092 -12.31 0.02 10.47
CA ALA A 1092 -12.44 1.47 10.35
C ALA A 1092 -13.41 1.89 9.25
N LEU A 1093 -14.29 2.83 9.59
CA LEU A 1093 -15.21 3.45 8.66
C LEU A 1093 -15.18 4.97 8.79
N PHE A 1094 -14.96 5.62 7.65
CA PHE A 1094 -14.89 7.07 7.51
C PHE A 1094 -15.97 7.52 6.54
N VAL A 1095 -17.00 8.18 7.08
CA VAL A 1095 -18.14 8.67 6.30
C VAL A 1095 -18.01 10.18 6.16
N SER A 1096 -18.26 10.74 4.98
CA SER A 1096 -18.22 12.20 4.80
C SER A 1096 -19.28 12.74 3.85
N HIS A 1097 -19.59 14.03 4.03
CA HIS A 1097 -20.40 14.81 3.11
C HIS A 1097 -19.84 16.24 2.97
N SER A 1098 -20.19 16.91 1.87
CA SER A 1098 -19.80 18.28 1.56
C SER A 1098 -21.02 19.17 1.37
N ALA A 1099 -20.96 20.42 1.82
CA ALA A 1099 -22.02 21.39 1.53
C ALA A 1099 -22.03 21.83 0.05
N ARG A 1100 -20.87 21.77 -0.62
CA ARG A 1100 -20.70 22.07 -2.05
C ARG A 1100 -19.75 21.10 -2.73
N ARG A 1101 -20.09 20.65 -3.93
CA ARG A 1101 -19.30 19.70 -4.72
C ARG A 1101 -19.34 20.03 -6.21
N THR A 1102 -18.23 19.81 -6.91
CA THR A 1102 -18.21 19.88 -8.37
C THR A 1102 -18.39 18.49 -8.98
N LEU A 1103 -19.42 18.32 -9.81
CA LEU A 1103 -19.69 17.11 -10.58
C LEU A 1103 -20.07 17.46 -12.01
N TYR A 1104 -19.47 16.76 -12.98
CA TYR A 1104 -19.70 17.02 -14.42
C TYR A 1104 -19.51 18.50 -14.80
N GLY A 1105 -18.53 19.18 -14.19
CA GLY A 1105 -18.25 20.61 -14.41
C GLY A 1105 -19.24 21.58 -13.75
N LYS A 1106 -20.27 21.09 -13.04
CA LYS A 1106 -21.26 21.91 -12.33
C LYS A 1106 -21.01 21.90 -10.83
N SER A 1107 -21.13 23.07 -10.20
CA SER A 1107 -21.13 23.18 -8.74
C SER A 1107 -22.53 22.90 -8.20
N LEU A 1108 -22.64 21.90 -7.33
CA LEU A 1108 -23.88 21.43 -6.72
C LEU A 1108 -23.84 21.70 -5.21
N ALA A 1109 -24.96 22.19 -4.68
CA ALA A 1109 -25.19 22.33 -3.24
C ALA A 1109 -26.31 21.35 -2.84
N LEU A 1110 -25.92 20.11 -2.54
CA LEU A 1110 -26.85 19.05 -2.18
C LEU A 1110 -27.05 19.01 -0.65
N PRO A 1111 -28.27 18.76 -0.16
CA PRO A 1111 -28.50 18.51 1.26
C PRO A 1111 -27.74 17.26 1.74
N PRO A 1112 -27.43 17.13 3.04
CA PRO A 1112 -26.90 15.88 3.59
C PRO A 1112 -27.85 14.70 3.31
N SER A 1113 -27.30 13.50 3.11
CA SER A 1113 -28.10 12.29 2.88
C SER A 1113 -29.07 12.03 4.04
N PRO A 1114 -30.32 11.61 3.76
CA PRO A 1114 -31.24 11.17 4.80
C PRO A 1114 -30.72 9.96 5.60
N PHE A 1115 -29.82 9.15 5.03
CA PHE A 1115 -29.23 7.99 5.70
C PHE A 1115 -28.23 8.36 6.81
N LEU A 1116 -27.79 9.63 6.87
CA LEU A 1116 -26.86 10.09 7.90
C LEU A 1116 -27.48 10.12 9.29
N GLU A 1117 -28.81 10.23 9.40
CA GLU A 1117 -29.50 10.27 10.69
C GLU A 1117 -29.23 9.00 11.51
N GLN A 1118 -29.33 7.83 10.86
CA GLN A 1118 -29.03 6.55 11.48
C GLN A 1118 -27.53 6.38 11.77
N ILE A 1119 -26.66 6.82 10.85
CA ILE A 1119 -25.19 6.70 10.98
C ILE A 1119 -24.64 7.56 12.13
N ARG A 1120 -25.19 8.76 12.33
CA ARG A 1120 -24.69 9.74 13.34
C ARG A 1120 -24.67 9.20 14.76
N GLN A 1121 -25.53 8.24 15.09
CA GLN A 1121 -25.64 7.64 16.42
C GLN A 1121 -24.41 6.78 16.78
N PHE A 1122 -23.67 6.30 15.78
CA PHE A 1122 -22.52 5.40 15.95
C PHE A 1122 -21.18 6.10 15.77
N CYS A 1123 -21.16 7.24 15.07
CA CYS A 1123 -19.92 7.90 14.66
C CYS A 1123 -19.49 9.02 15.60
N ARG A 1124 -18.19 9.13 15.86
CA ARG A 1124 -17.58 10.37 16.37
C ARG A 1124 -17.66 11.44 15.27
N GLN A 1125 -18.23 12.60 15.60
CA GLN A 1125 -18.48 13.68 14.64
C GLN A 1125 -17.35 14.71 14.65
N SER A 1126 -17.02 15.22 13.47
CA SER A 1126 -16.06 16.32 13.29
C SER A 1126 -16.51 17.22 12.14
N ALA A 1127 -16.42 18.53 12.32
CA ALA A 1127 -16.84 19.52 11.33
C ALA A 1127 -15.81 20.64 11.19
N LEU A 1128 -15.53 21.06 9.95
CA LEU A 1128 -14.78 22.29 9.70
C LEU A 1128 -15.78 23.44 9.48
N ALA A 1129 -15.76 24.42 10.38
CA ALA A 1129 -16.52 25.66 10.20
C ALA A 1129 -15.73 26.62 9.30
N VAL A 1130 -16.42 27.26 8.33
CA VAL A 1130 -15.83 28.34 7.54
C VAL A 1130 -15.65 29.54 8.45
N HIS A 1131 -14.41 29.89 8.81
CA HIS A 1131 -14.11 31.20 9.34
C HIS A 1131 -14.39 32.23 8.23
N LYS A 1132 -15.49 32.96 8.35
CA LYS A 1132 -15.62 34.24 7.63
C LYS A 1132 -14.62 35.18 8.29
N GLU A 1133 -13.49 35.43 7.63
CA GLU A 1133 -12.72 36.64 7.89
C GLU A 1133 -13.64 37.82 7.56
N THR A 1134 -14.27 38.38 8.59
CA THR A 1134 -14.80 39.73 8.50
C THR A 1134 -13.56 40.60 8.26
N GLN A 1135 -13.38 41.09 7.03
CA GLN A 1135 -12.38 42.11 6.76
C GLN A 1135 -12.64 43.24 7.77
N ALA A 1136 -11.79 43.33 8.79
CA ALA A 1136 -11.75 44.52 9.62
C ALA A 1136 -11.46 45.66 8.65
N ARG A 1137 -12.37 46.65 8.61
CA ARG A 1137 -12.10 47.93 7.94
C ARG A 1137 -10.68 48.33 8.35
N PRO A 1138 -9.79 48.67 7.39
CA PRO A 1138 -8.48 49.17 7.75
C PRO A 1138 -8.69 50.36 8.69
N LEU A 1139 -8.12 50.28 9.89
CA LEU A 1139 -7.97 51.44 10.77
C LEU A 1139 -7.17 52.47 9.98
N SER A 1140 -7.85 53.49 9.47
CA SER A 1140 -7.20 54.67 8.92
C SER A 1140 -6.37 55.29 10.04
N LEU A 1141 -5.05 55.30 9.86
CA LEU A 1141 -4.10 56.04 10.69
C LEU A 1141 -3.92 57.49 10.19
N LEU A 1142 -4.85 58.00 9.39
CA LEU A 1142 -4.86 59.38 8.93
C LEU A 1142 -6.10 60.10 9.49
N PRO A 1143 -5.94 61.26 10.14
CA PRO A 1143 -7.07 62.12 10.50
C PRO A 1143 -7.73 62.64 9.22
N GLU A 1144 -9.04 62.46 9.09
CA GLU A 1144 -9.80 63.15 8.04
C GLU A 1144 -9.77 64.67 8.31
N PRO A 1145 -9.51 65.50 7.29
CA PRO A 1145 -9.64 66.94 7.41
C PRO A 1145 -11.11 67.34 7.40
N ASP A 1146 -11.52 68.14 8.39
CA ASP A 1146 -12.81 68.81 8.46
C ASP A 1146 -13.17 69.52 7.14
N GLY A 1147 -14.39 69.34 6.63
CA GLY A 1147 -14.96 70.35 5.73
C GLY A 1147 -16.05 69.93 4.75
N LYS A 1148 -17.30 70.10 5.22
CA LYS A 1148 -18.53 70.50 4.51
C LYS A 1148 -19.21 69.53 3.55
#